data_AF-A7S3H0-F1
#
_entry.id   AF-A7S3H0-F1
#
_cell.length_a   1.000
_cell.length_b   1.000
_cell.length_c   1.000
_cell.angle_alpha   90.00
_cell.angle_beta   90.00
_cell.angle_gamma   90.00
#
_symmetry.space_group_name_H-M   'P 1'
#
loop_
_entity.id
_entity.type
_entity.pdbx_description
1 polymer ?
#
loop_
_entity_poly.entity_id
_entity_poly.type
_entity_poly.pdbx_seq_one_letter_code
_entity_poly.pdbx_strand_id
1 'polypeptide(L)'
;MHRLQVFILLLAVLVTSLAAHYENTILVSPHGIDNETCWESSKNTSRPCRTVNYALEHSRNATRILISTGEYVLRNSLTVQNTYILAIEAEDAVTIRCLGDVGVSFIRSGNISLIGLTLKNCGALHPSTIGKAFAKKAHSPFFVALYFTYCRNIEMVDCTISESPGIGLILYDNGGFIRVKGTRFTHNAPIKRNCSGNDYYVKAGGGVYFEYTFDGSLSPYNTKEQLRYQHDNQILFENCTFEMNEAPELCFNSMIEYPSGSHHMPFGRGGGMSIFMRGLSRNNHLLVKDCLFVSNHAIWGAGLFVEFHDASQNNTVRIQGTVFKNNSATTAGGAVRSALVNTGKLTIANKIVHEECFYDGNTALMSGGVSHFGNFYKPIQSDDYRRVSFENCTWINNKGTLGSSIGLSTPATEITLGNLNPAIEGPLVPYVVTLHNCYVLNNVVVPGEDNQVIGQGSVYSYAVPMVFSGNITFVNNTNTALVLDAAVLKIYGKTVFRDNQGIEGGAIALYGPSVINLMPDSKLYFRRNIAWERGGALFVRSGNPPVVAFNTTDLVTHGCFLVYNETTSLTHVSDWQTELLFEDNTSPPGGGKSVYATTLRGCRRVGEGRINYASLQWKFVQYFRNGEKAEEIKDEISTDPIMMEIMRSDWAVAPSEKFNASVKLFDEKNSLVSAVVNISILQDDVSLDIPSPVLLVKQDSKCHGLAIKGKINSDFDINLRTVGSQFIGVTERGLRLQECLPGFIQDSGTDTCKCVPRKIYDGLSRCEGNNVYLKTGHWGGRVGGQFVTYPCPQGYCSDDVTGGGREYRLDLKDRCAENRNQSSTLCGSCRYGYSVFMGNEKCGDCSNNHLWLLVIFFIGTLMLVLLILKINVDIFTVYLNSWLYSYQIIGFLLQKGEGLDSFLTFVVGIANWELPGYGSCFCSGLTNLYKLGINYGLPIYVLVLLLVLSKIAKLRPGCYINKNVSRAFCTLLVLCYTKITMISFSILHYVNVGNRWVLFYDGEIDFHRDWKEHLPFTVVAILMLLFFVLSLPIMLLFTPWLMMKFPCLMRFRLFFDLFQSCFEDQEKRRNHRWFAAFYLLCRIFIICIALYPPFGPLKRSLLEACCVLICGTCLYIQPYNTRYTWLNTVDALLLVNLALITIFSSGRTVEAGDWTNIALWYIVDVMAYFPLLYLTVLIAVKLVALVRDEAHWENLRNRFQDSDGTSTQAQTTVTEFQVTARHVTEDT
;
A
#
# COMPACT_ATOMS: atom_id res chain seq x y z
N MET A 1 -82.85 4.17 -16.21
CA MET A 1 -82.55 3.30 -17.37
C MET A 1 -81.38 2.33 -17.12
N HIS A 2 -80.27 2.76 -16.51
CA HIS A 2 -79.13 1.86 -16.20
C HIS A 2 -79.44 0.67 -15.27
N ARG A 3 -80.35 0.81 -14.30
CA ARG A 3 -80.74 -0.32 -13.42
C ARG A 3 -81.58 -1.40 -14.12
N LEU A 4 -82.31 -1.04 -15.18
CA LEU A 4 -83.08 -1.98 -15.98
C LEU A 4 -82.18 -2.75 -16.96
N GLN A 5 -81.13 -2.11 -17.49
CA GLN A 5 -80.11 -2.78 -18.29
C GLN A 5 -79.26 -3.75 -17.46
N VAL A 6 -78.94 -3.43 -16.21
CA VAL A 6 -78.22 -4.33 -15.29
C VAL A 6 -79.11 -5.52 -14.88
N PHE A 7 -80.41 -5.32 -14.69
CA PHE A 7 -81.34 -6.41 -14.40
C PHE A 7 -81.58 -7.33 -15.61
N ILE A 8 -81.59 -6.77 -16.83
CA ILE A 8 -81.66 -7.53 -18.09
C ILE A 8 -80.32 -8.23 -18.39
N LEU A 9 -79.17 -7.64 -18.02
CA LEU A 9 -77.87 -8.31 -18.11
C LEU A 9 -77.74 -9.44 -17.08
N LEU A 10 -78.25 -9.27 -15.86
CA LEU A 10 -78.27 -10.32 -14.84
C LEU A 10 -79.22 -11.47 -15.22
N LEU A 11 -80.35 -11.18 -15.87
CA LEU A 11 -81.19 -12.22 -16.48
C LEU A 11 -80.53 -12.87 -17.71
N ALA A 12 -79.75 -12.13 -18.50
CA ALA A 12 -78.99 -12.70 -19.61
C ALA A 12 -77.81 -13.57 -19.13
N VAL A 13 -77.17 -13.20 -18.02
CA VAL A 13 -76.08 -13.98 -17.38
C VAL A 13 -76.63 -15.20 -16.64
N LEU A 14 -77.85 -15.15 -16.09
CA LEU A 14 -78.52 -16.37 -15.57
C LEU A 14 -79.02 -17.30 -16.67
N VAL A 15 -79.12 -16.86 -17.93
CA VAL A 15 -79.62 -17.64 -19.07
C VAL A 15 -78.50 -18.16 -19.98
N THR A 16 -77.22 -17.80 -19.76
CA THR A 16 -76.07 -18.39 -20.47
C THR A 16 -75.31 -19.45 -19.68
N SER A 17 -75.99 -20.22 -18.83
CA SER A 17 -75.63 -21.64 -18.68
C SER A 17 -76.43 -22.43 -19.72
N LEU A 18 -76.18 -22.18 -21.02
CA LEU A 18 -76.46 -23.22 -22.00
C LEU A 18 -75.49 -24.35 -21.64
N ALA A 19 -75.99 -25.35 -20.92
CA ALA A 19 -75.35 -26.65 -20.88
C ALA A 19 -75.01 -26.98 -22.33
N ALA A 20 -73.72 -27.10 -22.66
CA ALA A 20 -73.30 -27.55 -23.96
C ALA A 20 -74.01 -28.89 -24.18
N HIS A 21 -74.99 -28.91 -25.08
CA HIS A 21 -75.74 -30.12 -25.33
C HIS A 21 -74.85 -31.01 -26.19
N TYR A 22 -74.12 -31.91 -25.54
CA TYR A 22 -73.31 -32.92 -26.22
C TYR A 22 -74.27 -33.92 -26.86
N GLU A 23 -74.17 -34.08 -28.17
CA GLU A 23 -74.97 -35.04 -28.93
C GLU A 23 -74.39 -36.46 -28.81
N ASN A 24 -73.08 -36.60 -28.56
CA ASN A 24 -72.39 -37.88 -28.46
C ASN A 24 -71.46 -37.94 -27.26
N THR A 25 -71.42 -39.08 -26.56
CA THR A 25 -70.47 -39.35 -25.47
C THR A 25 -69.69 -40.63 -25.76
N ILE A 26 -68.36 -40.54 -25.79
CA ILE A 26 -67.44 -41.66 -26.02
C ILE A 26 -66.69 -41.96 -24.73
N LEU A 27 -66.72 -43.21 -24.27
CA LEU A 27 -66.00 -43.68 -23.08
C LEU A 27 -64.69 -44.36 -23.51
N VAL A 28 -63.58 -44.08 -22.84
CA VAL A 28 -62.26 -44.66 -23.14
C VAL A 28 -61.70 -45.34 -21.88
N SER A 29 -61.36 -46.63 -21.96
CA SER A 29 -60.88 -47.42 -20.83
C SER A 29 -59.74 -48.37 -21.22
N PRO A 30 -58.76 -48.67 -20.34
CA PRO A 30 -57.65 -49.57 -20.68
C PRO A 30 -58.11 -50.99 -21.06
N HIS A 31 -59.29 -51.39 -20.57
CA HIS A 31 -59.94 -52.68 -20.85
C HIS A 31 -60.95 -52.63 -22.00
N GLY A 32 -61.03 -51.50 -22.72
CA GLY A 32 -61.92 -51.31 -23.86
C GLY A 32 -61.53 -52.08 -25.12
N ILE A 33 -62.33 -51.93 -26.18
CA ILE A 33 -62.09 -52.53 -27.50
C ILE A 33 -62.32 -51.46 -28.58
N ASP A 34 -61.34 -51.22 -29.43
CA ASP A 34 -61.42 -50.26 -30.54
C ASP A 34 -62.20 -50.87 -31.72
N ASN A 35 -63.51 -50.62 -31.78
CA ASN A 35 -64.39 -50.97 -32.90
C ASN A 35 -65.59 -50.01 -32.99
N GLU A 36 -66.44 -50.15 -34.01
CA GLU A 36 -67.61 -49.29 -34.22
C GLU A 36 -68.58 -49.23 -33.02
N THR A 37 -68.62 -50.29 -32.19
CA THR A 37 -69.51 -50.33 -31.02
C THR A 37 -69.09 -49.39 -29.88
N CYS A 38 -67.89 -48.81 -29.93
CA CYS A 38 -67.38 -47.96 -28.85
C CYS A 38 -67.66 -46.47 -29.03
N TRP A 39 -68.00 -46.02 -30.25
CA TRP A 39 -68.30 -44.61 -30.56
C TRP A 39 -69.69 -44.39 -31.17
N GLU A 40 -70.39 -45.45 -31.60
CA GLU A 40 -71.73 -45.35 -32.19
C GLU A 40 -72.81 -45.36 -31.10
N SER A 41 -73.34 -44.19 -30.74
CA SER A 41 -74.37 -43.98 -29.69
C SER A 41 -75.73 -44.69 -29.94
N SER A 42 -75.92 -45.38 -31.07
CA SER A 42 -77.19 -45.98 -31.50
C SER A 42 -77.45 -47.40 -30.97
N LYS A 43 -76.47 -48.01 -30.28
CA LYS A 43 -76.59 -49.39 -29.76
C LYS A 43 -76.59 -49.39 -28.23
N ASN A 44 -77.62 -49.99 -27.61
CA ASN A 44 -77.83 -50.15 -26.16
C ASN A 44 -76.73 -50.93 -25.40
N THR A 45 -75.57 -51.17 -26.02
CA THR A 45 -74.40 -51.86 -25.47
C THR A 45 -73.12 -51.17 -25.93
N SER A 46 -72.98 -49.87 -25.64
CA SER A 46 -71.73 -49.13 -25.87
C SER A 46 -70.64 -49.69 -24.94
N ARG A 47 -69.59 -50.29 -25.52
CA ARG A 47 -68.38 -50.70 -24.80
C ARG A 47 -67.38 -49.54 -24.85
N PRO A 48 -66.53 -49.32 -23.82
CA PRO A 48 -65.53 -48.27 -23.91
C PRO A 48 -64.49 -48.57 -25.01
N CYS A 49 -64.02 -47.52 -25.71
CA CYS A 49 -62.88 -47.63 -26.62
C CYS A 49 -61.61 -47.92 -25.82
N ARG A 50 -60.66 -48.64 -26.43
CA ARG A 50 -59.39 -49.01 -25.79
C ARG A 50 -58.39 -47.86 -25.84
N THR A 51 -58.33 -47.14 -26.96
CA THR A 51 -57.32 -46.11 -27.21
C THR A 51 -57.94 -44.73 -27.38
N VAL A 52 -57.22 -43.72 -26.87
CA VAL A 52 -57.58 -42.30 -27.01
C VAL A 52 -57.52 -41.87 -28.48
N ASN A 53 -56.57 -42.41 -29.27
CA ASN A 53 -56.48 -42.18 -30.72
C ASN A 53 -57.76 -42.57 -31.44
N TYR A 54 -58.25 -43.79 -31.21
CA TYR A 54 -59.43 -44.29 -31.90
C TYR A 54 -60.70 -43.50 -31.56
N ALA A 55 -60.86 -43.13 -30.28
CA ALA A 55 -61.98 -42.31 -29.82
C ALA A 55 -62.00 -40.91 -30.46
N LEU A 56 -60.83 -40.28 -30.61
CA LEU A 56 -60.72 -38.93 -31.15
C LEU A 56 -60.78 -38.87 -32.69
N GLU A 57 -60.27 -39.88 -33.40
CA GLU A 57 -60.42 -40.01 -34.87
C GLU A 57 -61.89 -40.05 -35.31
N HIS A 58 -62.79 -40.55 -34.44
CA HIS A 58 -64.22 -40.70 -34.73
C HIS A 58 -65.08 -39.63 -34.04
N SER A 59 -64.45 -38.64 -33.39
CA SER A 59 -65.17 -37.53 -32.75
C SER A 59 -65.79 -36.58 -33.80
N ARG A 60 -67.05 -36.19 -33.58
CA ARG A 60 -67.79 -35.23 -34.43
C ARG A 60 -68.06 -33.94 -33.63
N ASN A 61 -68.71 -32.95 -34.25
CA ASN A 61 -69.21 -31.79 -33.50
C ASN A 61 -70.12 -32.24 -32.34
N ALA A 62 -70.11 -31.48 -31.25
CA ALA A 62 -70.88 -31.78 -30.03
C ALA A 62 -70.56 -33.14 -29.39
N THR A 63 -69.27 -33.49 -29.29
CA THR A 63 -68.81 -34.75 -28.66
C THR A 63 -68.18 -34.51 -27.29
N ARG A 64 -68.47 -35.39 -26.33
CA ARG A 64 -67.79 -35.49 -25.04
C ARG A 64 -67.03 -36.80 -24.94
N ILE A 65 -65.76 -36.77 -24.56
CA ILE A 65 -64.90 -37.94 -24.41
C ILE A 65 -64.52 -38.06 -22.94
N LEU A 66 -64.85 -39.20 -22.34
CA LEU A 66 -64.58 -39.50 -20.94
C LEU A 66 -63.51 -40.60 -20.86
N ILE A 67 -62.37 -40.28 -20.26
CA ILE A 67 -61.22 -41.19 -20.13
C ILE A 67 -61.16 -41.70 -18.69
N SER A 68 -61.30 -43.01 -18.51
CA SER A 68 -61.23 -43.62 -17.17
C SER A 68 -59.80 -43.67 -16.63
N THR A 69 -59.62 -43.79 -15.32
CA THR A 69 -58.29 -43.89 -14.69
C THR A 69 -57.40 -44.94 -15.36
N GLY A 70 -56.17 -44.56 -15.72
CA GLY A 70 -55.21 -45.46 -16.36
C GLY A 70 -54.08 -44.76 -17.11
N GLU A 71 -53.16 -45.57 -17.63
CA GLU A 71 -52.07 -45.11 -18.48
C GLU A 71 -52.37 -45.45 -19.95
N TYR A 72 -52.35 -44.43 -20.80
CA TYR A 72 -52.66 -44.51 -22.21
C TYR A 72 -51.44 -44.12 -23.04
N VAL A 73 -51.29 -44.75 -24.20
CA VAL A 73 -50.17 -44.50 -25.10
C VAL A 73 -50.66 -43.91 -26.41
N LEU A 74 -50.16 -42.72 -26.75
CA LEU A 74 -50.37 -42.05 -28.03
C LEU A 74 -49.25 -42.46 -28.99
N ARG A 75 -49.61 -43.12 -30.10
CA ARG A 75 -48.64 -43.59 -31.13
C ARG A 75 -48.63 -42.73 -32.40
N ASN A 76 -49.73 -42.05 -32.66
CA ASN A 76 -49.90 -41.16 -33.81
C ASN A 76 -50.31 -39.79 -33.30
N SER A 77 -49.83 -38.72 -33.94
CA SER A 77 -50.23 -37.35 -33.62
C SER A 77 -51.72 -37.17 -33.83
N LEU A 78 -52.37 -36.56 -32.86
CA LEU A 78 -53.79 -36.26 -32.91
C LEU A 78 -54.00 -34.88 -33.50
N THR A 79 -54.79 -34.76 -34.57
CA THR A 79 -55.16 -33.47 -35.15
C THR A 79 -56.67 -33.37 -35.31
N VAL A 80 -57.29 -32.50 -34.51
CA VAL A 80 -58.72 -32.17 -34.59
C VAL A 80 -58.87 -30.90 -35.43
N GLN A 81 -59.62 -30.98 -36.52
CA GLN A 81 -59.83 -29.86 -37.43
C GLN A 81 -61.32 -29.56 -37.61
N ASN A 82 -61.68 -28.27 -37.71
CA ASN A 82 -63.04 -27.80 -37.99
C ASN A 82 -64.11 -28.40 -37.05
N THR A 83 -63.75 -28.65 -35.79
CA THR A 83 -64.65 -29.27 -34.81
C THR A 83 -65.14 -28.23 -33.80
N TYR A 84 -66.45 -28.24 -33.52
CA TYR A 84 -67.08 -27.31 -32.60
C TYR A 84 -67.79 -28.07 -31.48
N ILE A 85 -67.64 -27.59 -30.24
CA ILE A 85 -68.19 -28.20 -29.02
C ILE A 85 -67.56 -29.58 -28.80
N LEU A 86 -66.35 -29.58 -28.23
CA LEU A 86 -65.61 -30.80 -27.91
C LEU A 86 -65.13 -30.73 -26.46
N ALA A 87 -65.45 -31.74 -25.66
CA ALA A 87 -64.94 -31.90 -24.31
C ALA A 87 -64.14 -33.19 -24.18
N ILE A 88 -62.93 -33.12 -23.62
CA ILE A 88 -62.11 -34.26 -23.24
C ILE A 88 -61.89 -34.18 -21.74
N GLU A 89 -62.50 -35.11 -21.02
CA GLU A 89 -62.51 -35.15 -19.57
C GLU A 89 -61.89 -36.45 -19.09
N ALA A 90 -60.89 -36.34 -18.23
CA ALA A 90 -60.26 -37.47 -17.58
C ALA A 90 -60.73 -37.63 -16.13
N GLU A 91 -60.89 -38.88 -15.71
CA GLU A 91 -60.98 -39.25 -14.30
C GLU A 91 -59.63 -39.03 -13.59
N ASP A 92 -59.61 -39.14 -12.27
CA ASP A 92 -58.40 -38.97 -11.48
C ASP A 92 -57.29 -39.96 -11.92
N ALA A 93 -56.05 -39.48 -11.96
CA ALA A 93 -54.85 -40.25 -12.30
C ALA A 93 -54.76 -40.82 -13.74
N VAL A 94 -55.37 -40.16 -14.73
CA VAL A 94 -55.13 -40.46 -16.15
C VAL A 94 -53.82 -39.87 -16.64
N THR A 95 -52.96 -40.72 -17.23
CA THR A 95 -51.71 -40.29 -17.88
C THR A 95 -51.68 -40.75 -19.33
N ILE A 96 -51.49 -39.81 -20.26
CA ILE A 96 -51.29 -40.07 -21.68
C ILE A 96 -49.81 -39.86 -21.99
N ARG A 97 -49.11 -40.95 -22.32
CA ARG A 97 -47.72 -40.92 -22.77
C ARG A 97 -47.62 -40.98 -24.28
N CYS A 98 -46.83 -40.10 -24.87
CA CYS A 98 -46.56 -40.12 -26.30
C CYS A 98 -45.27 -40.89 -26.61
N LEU A 99 -45.30 -41.71 -27.67
CA LEU A 99 -44.14 -42.44 -28.18
C LEU A 99 -43.68 -41.85 -29.52
N GLY A 100 -42.47 -41.30 -29.55
CA GLY A 100 -41.92 -40.63 -30.74
C GLY A 100 -42.40 -39.19 -30.87
N ASP A 101 -42.39 -38.67 -32.11
CA ASP A 101 -42.71 -37.28 -32.45
C ASP A 101 -44.24 -37.06 -32.51
N VAL A 102 -44.92 -37.32 -31.39
CA VAL A 102 -46.38 -37.40 -31.28
C VAL A 102 -46.92 -36.32 -30.35
N GLY A 103 -47.93 -35.57 -30.80
CA GLY A 103 -48.55 -34.46 -30.06
C GLY A 103 -50.03 -34.29 -30.38
N VAL A 104 -50.68 -33.31 -29.74
CA VAL A 104 -52.12 -33.01 -29.88
C VAL A 104 -52.33 -31.64 -30.48
N SER A 105 -53.15 -31.54 -31.53
CA SER A 105 -53.37 -30.32 -32.29
C SER A 105 -54.85 -30.03 -32.52
N PHE A 106 -55.24 -28.76 -32.36
CA PHE A 106 -56.55 -28.24 -32.67
C PHE A 106 -56.42 -27.09 -33.67
N ILE A 107 -57.11 -27.23 -34.81
CA ILE A 107 -57.03 -26.29 -35.93
C ILE A 107 -58.44 -25.84 -36.29
N ARG A 108 -58.68 -24.52 -36.40
CA ARG A 108 -59.96 -23.94 -36.84
C ARG A 108 -61.19 -24.48 -36.10
N SER A 109 -61.04 -24.66 -34.78
CA SER A 109 -62.01 -25.36 -33.93
C SER A 109 -62.50 -24.43 -32.81
N GLY A 110 -63.59 -24.77 -32.11
CA GLY A 110 -64.05 -23.89 -31.02
C GLY A 110 -64.96 -24.53 -29.98
N ASN A 111 -65.09 -23.87 -28.83
CA ASN A 111 -65.72 -24.41 -27.62
C ASN A 111 -65.07 -25.75 -27.22
N ILE A 112 -63.76 -25.70 -26.97
CA ILE A 112 -62.93 -26.87 -26.63
C ILE A 112 -62.70 -26.86 -25.12
N SER A 113 -63.01 -27.96 -24.44
CA SER A 113 -62.76 -28.14 -23.01
C SER A 113 -61.86 -29.35 -22.75
N LEU A 114 -60.78 -29.15 -22.00
CA LEU A 114 -59.81 -30.17 -21.60
C LEU A 114 -59.73 -30.19 -20.07
N ILE A 115 -60.10 -31.30 -19.44
CA ILE A 115 -60.20 -31.38 -17.97
C ILE A 115 -59.45 -32.61 -17.44
N GLY A 116 -58.56 -32.39 -16.47
CA GLY A 116 -57.89 -33.46 -15.72
C GLY A 116 -56.82 -34.25 -16.48
N LEU A 117 -56.37 -33.77 -17.65
CA LEU A 117 -55.48 -34.54 -18.54
C LEU A 117 -54.01 -34.39 -18.15
N THR A 118 -53.29 -35.50 -18.02
CA THR A 118 -51.81 -35.50 -17.95
C THR A 118 -51.20 -35.94 -19.27
N LEU A 119 -50.54 -35.02 -19.98
CA LEU A 119 -49.75 -35.29 -21.17
C LEU A 119 -48.26 -35.38 -20.78
N LYS A 120 -47.63 -36.51 -21.08
CA LYS A 120 -46.23 -36.76 -20.73
C LYS A 120 -45.43 -37.16 -21.96
N ASN A 121 -44.27 -36.51 -22.15
CA ASN A 121 -43.35 -36.78 -23.26
C ASN A 121 -44.00 -36.64 -24.65
N CYS A 122 -44.94 -35.70 -24.78
CA CYS A 122 -45.65 -35.42 -26.03
C CYS A 122 -45.02 -34.24 -26.75
N GLY A 123 -44.78 -34.37 -28.05
CA GLY A 123 -44.32 -33.28 -28.92
C GLY A 123 -44.38 -33.65 -30.39
N ALA A 124 -45.18 -32.93 -31.17
CA ALA A 124 -45.22 -33.01 -32.63
C ALA A 124 -44.56 -31.79 -33.27
N LEU A 125 -44.06 -31.93 -34.50
CA LEU A 125 -43.43 -30.84 -35.25
C LEU A 125 -44.48 -29.91 -35.86
N HIS A 126 -44.39 -28.62 -35.54
CA HIS A 126 -45.23 -27.56 -36.09
C HIS A 126 -44.38 -26.44 -36.70
N PRO A 127 -44.87 -25.74 -37.74
CA PRO A 127 -44.14 -24.62 -38.33
C PRO A 127 -44.04 -23.44 -37.36
N SER A 128 -42.87 -22.81 -37.30
CA SER A 128 -42.66 -21.59 -36.50
C SER A 128 -43.10 -20.32 -37.22
N THR A 129 -43.19 -19.24 -36.45
CA THR A 129 -43.42 -17.87 -36.94
C THR A 129 -42.10 -17.14 -37.25
N ILE A 130 -40.98 -17.86 -37.36
CA ILE A 130 -39.67 -17.30 -37.71
C ILE A 130 -39.76 -16.60 -39.06
N GLY A 131 -39.31 -15.35 -39.06
CA GLY A 131 -39.37 -14.44 -40.20
C GLY A 131 -38.50 -14.79 -41.40
N LYS A 132 -38.78 -14.13 -42.53
CA LYS A 132 -37.99 -14.20 -43.77
C LYS A 132 -36.55 -13.67 -43.60
N ALA A 133 -36.29 -12.91 -42.54
CA ALA A 133 -34.96 -12.42 -42.15
C ALA A 133 -33.91 -13.54 -42.04
N PHE A 134 -34.35 -14.77 -41.75
CA PHE A 134 -33.50 -15.95 -41.57
C PHE A 134 -33.36 -16.81 -42.85
N ALA A 135 -33.70 -16.24 -44.02
CA ALA A 135 -33.53 -16.85 -45.35
C ALA A 135 -34.02 -18.31 -45.44
N LYS A 136 -33.11 -19.29 -45.63
CA LYS A 136 -33.41 -20.73 -45.77
C LYS A 136 -34.06 -21.37 -44.52
N LYS A 137 -34.20 -20.63 -43.42
CA LYS A 137 -34.76 -21.10 -42.14
C LYS A 137 -36.08 -20.42 -41.74
N ALA A 138 -36.72 -19.70 -42.67
CA ALA A 138 -38.06 -19.16 -42.44
C ALA A 138 -39.04 -20.30 -42.15
N HIS A 139 -39.89 -20.12 -41.13
CA HIS A 139 -40.89 -21.11 -40.68
C HIS A 139 -40.33 -22.50 -40.34
N SER A 140 -39.05 -22.62 -39.97
CA SER A 140 -38.46 -23.91 -39.56
C SER A 140 -39.30 -24.57 -38.44
N PRO A 141 -39.55 -25.89 -38.51
CA PRO A 141 -40.44 -26.57 -37.60
C PRO A 141 -39.83 -26.71 -36.20
N PHE A 142 -40.66 -26.96 -35.18
CA PHE A 142 -40.23 -27.17 -33.79
C PHE A 142 -41.27 -28.01 -33.04
N PHE A 143 -40.89 -28.59 -31.90
CA PHE A 143 -41.76 -29.52 -31.17
C PHE A 143 -42.73 -28.82 -30.20
N VAL A 144 -43.97 -29.31 -30.18
CA VAL A 144 -45.06 -28.83 -29.33
C VAL A 144 -45.92 -29.98 -28.82
N ALA A 145 -46.21 -30.04 -27.50
CA ALA A 145 -47.11 -31.06 -26.96
C ALA A 145 -48.57 -30.81 -27.31
N LEU A 146 -49.04 -29.57 -27.10
CA LEU A 146 -50.42 -29.15 -27.32
C LEU A 146 -50.47 -27.88 -28.18
N TYR A 147 -50.99 -27.99 -29.40
CA TYR A 147 -50.95 -26.93 -30.41
C TYR A 147 -52.37 -26.45 -30.76
N PHE A 148 -52.67 -25.18 -30.52
CA PHE A 148 -53.92 -24.53 -30.94
C PHE A 148 -53.64 -23.42 -31.95
N THR A 149 -54.34 -23.47 -33.07
CA THR A 149 -54.32 -22.38 -34.07
C THR A 149 -55.72 -22.07 -34.60
N TYR A 150 -56.02 -20.78 -34.75
CA TYR A 150 -57.31 -20.29 -35.25
C TYR A 150 -58.52 -20.86 -34.49
N CYS A 151 -58.40 -21.05 -33.19
CA CYS A 151 -59.47 -21.57 -32.35
C CYS A 151 -60.15 -20.47 -31.52
N ARG A 152 -61.39 -20.75 -31.10
CA ARG A 152 -62.16 -19.85 -30.21
C ARG A 152 -62.73 -20.57 -29.00
N ASN A 153 -62.75 -19.91 -27.85
CA ASN A 153 -63.33 -20.42 -26.61
C ASN A 153 -62.68 -21.74 -26.16
N ILE A 154 -61.50 -21.62 -25.56
CA ILE A 154 -60.69 -22.76 -25.11
C ILE A 154 -60.70 -22.77 -23.58
N GLU A 155 -61.05 -23.89 -22.98
CA GLU A 155 -60.99 -24.10 -21.53
C GLU A 155 -60.09 -25.29 -21.21
N MET A 156 -59.12 -25.07 -20.32
CA MET A 156 -58.23 -26.10 -19.78
C MET A 156 -58.27 -26.03 -18.26
N VAL A 157 -58.59 -27.14 -17.60
CA VAL A 157 -58.75 -27.19 -16.14
C VAL A 157 -58.01 -28.39 -15.57
N ASP A 158 -57.14 -28.15 -14.59
CA ASP A 158 -56.41 -29.17 -13.83
C ASP A 158 -55.62 -30.16 -14.70
N CYS A 159 -55.07 -29.69 -15.82
CA CYS A 159 -54.22 -30.48 -16.71
C CYS A 159 -52.74 -30.43 -16.27
N THR A 160 -51.96 -31.43 -16.67
CA THR A 160 -50.50 -31.44 -16.50
C THR A 160 -49.82 -31.73 -17.83
N ILE A 161 -48.93 -30.84 -18.29
CA ILE A 161 -48.11 -31.03 -19.48
C ILE A 161 -46.65 -31.08 -19.02
N SER A 162 -46.06 -32.27 -19.12
CA SER A 162 -44.77 -32.56 -18.52
C SER A 162 -43.81 -33.26 -19.48
N GLU A 163 -42.51 -32.96 -19.33
CA GLU A 163 -41.43 -33.58 -20.08
C GLU A 163 -41.64 -33.47 -21.61
N SER A 164 -42.32 -32.43 -22.09
CA SER A 164 -42.48 -32.21 -23.53
C SER A 164 -41.10 -31.99 -24.15
N PRO A 165 -40.73 -32.73 -25.22
CA PRO A 165 -39.65 -32.30 -26.07
C PRO A 165 -40.08 -30.98 -26.71
N GLY A 166 -39.58 -29.85 -26.25
CA GLY A 166 -39.94 -28.52 -26.76
C GLY A 166 -40.95 -27.74 -25.92
N ILE A 167 -41.96 -27.14 -26.55
CA ILE A 167 -42.93 -26.25 -25.88
C ILE A 167 -44.17 -27.03 -25.43
N GLY A 168 -44.63 -26.81 -24.21
CA GLY A 168 -45.81 -27.49 -23.66
C GLY A 168 -47.12 -27.10 -24.36
N LEU A 169 -47.47 -25.81 -24.38
CA LEU A 169 -48.71 -25.32 -25.00
C LEU A 169 -48.45 -24.16 -25.94
N ILE A 170 -49.02 -24.22 -27.13
CA ILE A 170 -49.03 -23.12 -28.11
C ILE A 170 -50.43 -22.62 -28.39
N LEU A 171 -50.54 -21.30 -28.38
CA LEU A 171 -51.73 -20.55 -28.74
C LEU A 171 -51.39 -19.55 -29.86
N TYR A 172 -51.58 -19.95 -31.10
CA TYR A 172 -51.45 -19.07 -32.27
C TYR A 172 -52.80 -18.53 -32.76
N ASP A 173 -52.95 -17.22 -32.78
CA ASP A 173 -54.15 -16.57 -33.33
C ASP A 173 -55.46 -17.15 -32.79
N ASN A 174 -55.53 -17.37 -31.48
CA ASN A 174 -56.73 -17.87 -30.81
C ASN A 174 -57.51 -16.72 -30.16
N GLY A 175 -58.84 -16.78 -30.25
CA GLY A 175 -59.73 -15.69 -29.81
C GLY A 175 -60.92 -16.12 -28.95
N GLY A 176 -61.79 -15.19 -28.63
CA GLY A 176 -62.90 -15.39 -27.68
C GLY A 176 -62.42 -15.42 -26.24
N PHE A 177 -62.94 -16.38 -25.46
CA PHE A 177 -62.59 -16.58 -24.06
C PHE A 177 -61.63 -17.76 -23.89
N ILE A 178 -60.37 -17.50 -23.53
CA ILE A 178 -59.37 -18.56 -23.28
C ILE A 178 -59.13 -18.64 -21.78
N ARG A 179 -59.38 -19.79 -21.18
CA ARG A 179 -59.18 -20.04 -19.76
C ARG A 179 -58.29 -21.25 -19.53
N VAL A 180 -57.19 -21.05 -18.82
CA VAL A 180 -56.30 -22.12 -18.33
C VAL A 180 -56.25 -22.01 -16.82
N LYS A 181 -56.76 -23.02 -16.12
CA LYS A 181 -56.90 -23.01 -14.66
C LYS A 181 -56.28 -24.25 -14.04
N GLY A 182 -55.56 -24.08 -12.92
CA GLY A 182 -55.01 -25.20 -12.14
C GLY A 182 -53.99 -26.07 -12.89
N THR A 183 -53.48 -25.59 -14.02
CA THR A 183 -52.67 -26.39 -14.95
C THR A 183 -51.18 -26.29 -14.62
N ARG A 184 -50.48 -27.42 -14.75
CA ARG A 184 -49.04 -27.54 -14.47
C ARG A 184 -48.26 -27.75 -15.77
N PHE A 185 -47.23 -26.92 -15.97
CA PHE A 185 -46.27 -27.03 -17.05
C PHE A 185 -44.90 -27.31 -16.44
N THR A 186 -44.41 -28.56 -16.56
CA THR A 186 -43.19 -28.97 -15.87
C THR A 186 -42.16 -29.63 -16.79
N HIS A 187 -40.89 -29.27 -16.64
CA HIS A 187 -39.78 -29.88 -17.39
C HIS A 187 -39.95 -29.86 -18.93
N ASN A 188 -40.60 -28.83 -19.49
CA ASN A 188 -40.72 -28.69 -20.94
C ASN A 188 -39.46 -28.02 -21.50
N ALA A 189 -38.66 -28.80 -22.23
CA ALA A 189 -37.33 -28.43 -22.69
C ALA A 189 -36.97 -29.21 -23.98
N PRO A 190 -36.05 -28.72 -24.82
CA PRO A 190 -35.68 -29.42 -26.04
C PRO A 190 -34.80 -30.65 -25.78
N ILE A 191 -34.96 -31.69 -26.62
CA ILE A 191 -34.29 -33.01 -26.49
C ILE A 191 -32.75 -32.90 -26.55
N LYS A 192 -32.20 -32.01 -27.40
CA LYS A 192 -30.74 -31.89 -27.63
C LYS A 192 -30.22 -30.51 -27.26
N ARG A 193 -29.19 -30.44 -26.40
CA ARG A 193 -28.54 -29.19 -25.97
C ARG A 193 -27.53 -28.63 -26.98
N ASN A 194 -26.74 -29.46 -27.67
CA ASN A 194 -25.66 -28.99 -28.57
C ASN A 194 -26.14 -28.66 -29.99
N CYS A 195 -25.76 -27.50 -30.53
CA CYS A 195 -26.15 -27.08 -31.88
C CYS A 195 -25.36 -27.84 -32.96
N SER A 196 -26.05 -28.65 -33.78
CA SER A 196 -25.51 -29.19 -35.03
C SER A 196 -26.05 -28.37 -36.22
N GLY A 197 -25.18 -27.95 -37.13
CA GLY A 197 -25.55 -27.12 -38.29
C GLY A 197 -26.53 -27.77 -39.28
N ASN A 198 -26.82 -29.06 -39.12
CA ASN A 198 -27.68 -29.88 -40.00
C ASN A 198 -29.07 -30.19 -39.43
N ASP A 199 -29.46 -29.61 -38.28
CA ASP A 199 -30.78 -29.88 -37.70
C ASP A 199 -31.91 -29.26 -38.56
N TYR A 200 -32.89 -30.08 -38.94
CA TYR A 200 -34.02 -29.67 -39.80
C TYR A 200 -35.13 -28.92 -39.03
N TYR A 201 -35.06 -28.89 -37.69
CA TYR A 201 -36.00 -28.24 -36.79
C TYR A 201 -35.26 -27.27 -35.84
N VAL A 202 -36.01 -26.34 -35.25
CA VAL A 202 -35.51 -25.32 -34.34
C VAL A 202 -35.59 -25.84 -32.91
N LYS A 203 -34.56 -25.52 -32.12
CA LYS A 203 -34.58 -25.72 -30.68
C LYS A 203 -35.45 -24.65 -30.04
N ALA A 204 -36.67 -25.04 -29.70
CA ALA A 204 -37.60 -24.27 -28.92
C ALA A 204 -37.90 -25.06 -27.64
N GLY A 205 -38.20 -24.36 -26.56
CA GLY A 205 -38.62 -24.96 -25.29
C GLY A 205 -39.34 -23.93 -24.44
N GLY A 206 -40.09 -24.39 -23.44
CA GLY A 206 -40.84 -23.55 -22.53
C GLY A 206 -42.22 -24.11 -22.17
N GLY A 207 -42.87 -23.52 -21.17
CA GLY A 207 -44.20 -23.95 -20.72
C GLY A 207 -45.30 -23.57 -21.72
N VAL A 208 -45.53 -22.27 -21.90
CA VAL A 208 -46.60 -21.72 -22.75
C VAL A 208 -46.05 -20.69 -23.73
N TYR A 209 -46.49 -20.77 -24.99
CA TYR A 209 -46.22 -19.79 -26.03
C TYR A 209 -47.50 -19.25 -26.63
N PHE A 210 -47.76 -17.96 -26.40
CA PHE A 210 -48.92 -17.25 -26.94
C PHE A 210 -48.47 -16.20 -27.94
N GLU A 211 -49.02 -16.24 -29.16
CA GLU A 211 -48.71 -15.24 -30.18
C GLU A 211 -49.94 -14.88 -31.03
N TYR A 212 -50.16 -13.57 -31.18
CA TYR A 212 -50.88 -13.02 -32.31
C TYR A 212 -49.90 -12.75 -33.44
N THR A 213 -50.03 -13.49 -34.53
CA THR A 213 -49.03 -13.53 -35.60
C THR A 213 -49.23 -12.37 -36.59
N PHE A 214 -48.16 -11.97 -37.29
CA PHE A 214 -48.24 -10.96 -38.35
C PHE A 214 -48.81 -11.54 -39.66
N ASP A 215 -48.18 -12.60 -40.18
CA ASP A 215 -48.52 -13.25 -41.45
C ASP A 215 -49.37 -14.53 -41.29
N GLY A 216 -49.97 -14.80 -40.13
CA GLY A 216 -50.68 -16.07 -39.89
C GLY A 216 -49.74 -17.22 -39.48
N SER A 217 -50.31 -18.28 -38.91
CA SER A 217 -49.58 -19.41 -38.32
C SER A 217 -49.61 -20.70 -39.16
N LEU A 218 -50.40 -20.75 -40.24
CA LEU A 218 -50.49 -21.91 -41.14
C LEU A 218 -50.13 -21.54 -42.58
N SER A 219 -49.59 -22.51 -43.31
CA SER A 219 -49.35 -22.39 -44.75
C SER A 219 -50.65 -22.49 -45.56
N PRO A 220 -50.89 -21.66 -46.59
CA PRO A 220 -50.01 -20.59 -47.09
C PRO A 220 -50.00 -19.37 -46.16
N TYR A 221 -48.81 -18.89 -45.79
CA TYR A 221 -48.65 -17.70 -44.94
C TYR A 221 -49.10 -16.42 -45.67
N ASN A 222 -49.39 -15.38 -44.90
CA ASN A 222 -49.95 -14.08 -45.29
C ASN A 222 -51.43 -14.14 -45.69
N THR A 223 -52.23 -14.90 -44.95
CA THR A 223 -53.69 -14.84 -45.06
C THR A 223 -54.23 -13.60 -44.34
N LYS A 224 -55.51 -13.28 -44.52
CA LYS A 224 -56.26 -12.33 -43.67
C LYS A 224 -57.09 -13.05 -42.59
N GLU A 225 -56.90 -14.36 -42.43
CA GLU A 225 -57.70 -15.21 -41.54
C GLU A 225 -57.43 -14.91 -40.07
N GLN A 226 -56.16 -14.72 -39.69
CA GLN A 226 -55.69 -14.37 -38.35
C GLN A 226 -56.39 -13.15 -37.76
N LEU A 227 -56.72 -12.14 -38.59
CA LEU A 227 -57.40 -10.92 -38.14
C LEU A 227 -58.77 -11.20 -37.49
N ARG A 228 -59.40 -12.34 -37.81
CA ARG A 228 -60.66 -12.76 -37.18
C ARG A 228 -60.49 -13.19 -35.73
N TYR A 229 -59.28 -13.38 -35.23
CA TYR A 229 -59.01 -13.95 -33.90
C TYR A 229 -58.19 -13.02 -32.99
N GLN A 230 -57.71 -11.87 -33.48
CA GLN A 230 -56.74 -11.03 -32.79
C GLN A 230 -57.34 -9.83 -32.03
N HIS A 231 -58.67 -9.74 -31.94
CA HIS A 231 -59.36 -8.56 -31.41
C HIS A 231 -60.41 -8.94 -30.35
N ASP A 232 -60.56 -8.06 -29.36
CA ASP A 232 -61.64 -8.10 -28.36
C ASP A 232 -61.72 -9.43 -27.59
N ASN A 233 -60.56 -10.00 -27.25
CA ASN A 233 -60.44 -11.29 -26.57
C ASN A 233 -60.14 -11.18 -25.07
N GLN A 234 -60.53 -12.20 -24.32
CA GLN A 234 -60.24 -12.36 -22.90
C GLN A 234 -59.44 -13.64 -22.67
N ILE A 235 -58.25 -13.51 -22.08
CA ILE A 235 -57.33 -14.61 -21.82
C ILE A 235 -57.03 -14.65 -20.32
N LEU A 236 -57.29 -15.78 -19.67
CA LEU A 236 -57.12 -15.98 -18.23
C LEU A 236 -56.25 -17.21 -17.95
N PHE A 237 -55.14 -16.99 -17.27
CA PHE A 237 -54.34 -18.03 -16.62
C PHE A 237 -54.52 -17.88 -15.10
N GLU A 238 -55.10 -18.88 -14.45
CA GLU A 238 -55.48 -18.82 -13.03
C GLU A 238 -54.92 -20.02 -12.26
N ASN A 239 -54.17 -19.78 -11.19
CA ASN A 239 -53.63 -20.84 -10.32
C ASN A 239 -52.78 -21.89 -11.07
N CYS A 240 -52.01 -21.46 -12.06
CA CYS A 240 -51.15 -22.34 -12.86
C CYS A 240 -49.72 -22.41 -12.30
N THR A 241 -49.04 -23.54 -12.49
CA THR A 241 -47.64 -23.73 -12.08
C THR A 241 -46.74 -23.94 -13.30
N PHE A 242 -45.65 -23.19 -13.37
CA PHE A 242 -44.61 -23.30 -14.39
C PHE A 242 -43.28 -23.61 -13.69
N GLU A 243 -42.82 -24.85 -13.82
CA GLU A 243 -41.69 -25.36 -13.05
C GLU A 243 -40.63 -26.01 -13.95
N MET A 244 -39.37 -25.58 -13.80
CA MET A 244 -38.22 -26.19 -14.48
C MET A 244 -38.37 -26.25 -16.02
N ASN A 245 -39.05 -25.28 -16.63
CA ASN A 245 -39.12 -25.17 -18.09
C ASN A 245 -37.90 -24.40 -18.63
N GLU A 246 -37.46 -24.74 -19.85
CA GLU A 246 -36.24 -24.19 -20.44
C GLU A 246 -36.49 -23.67 -21.86
N ALA A 247 -36.25 -22.38 -22.09
CA ALA A 247 -36.25 -21.74 -23.41
C ALA A 247 -34.80 -21.37 -23.81
N PRO A 248 -34.04 -22.29 -24.44
CA PRO A 248 -32.62 -22.11 -24.64
C PRO A 248 -32.27 -21.15 -25.78
N GLU A 249 -30.98 -20.85 -25.91
CA GLU A 249 -30.43 -20.06 -26.99
C GLU A 249 -30.67 -20.70 -28.37
N LEU A 250 -31.04 -19.85 -29.33
CA LEU A 250 -31.25 -20.25 -30.71
C LEU A 250 -29.91 -20.51 -31.41
N CYS A 251 -29.83 -21.63 -32.15
CA CYS A 251 -28.62 -22.04 -32.87
C CYS A 251 -28.29 -21.21 -34.13
N PHE A 252 -28.73 -19.94 -34.21
CA PHE A 252 -28.51 -19.06 -35.37
C PHE A 252 -27.85 -17.75 -34.91
N ASN A 253 -26.81 -17.30 -35.64
CA ASN A 253 -26.05 -16.10 -35.28
C ASN A 253 -26.75 -14.76 -35.58
N SER A 254 -27.94 -14.78 -36.19
CA SER A 254 -28.64 -13.55 -36.60
C SER A 254 -29.54 -13.03 -35.46
N MET A 255 -29.20 -11.87 -34.91
CA MET A 255 -30.05 -11.14 -33.95
C MET A 255 -30.89 -10.08 -34.67
N ILE A 256 -32.18 -9.99 -34.32
CA ILE A 256 -33.08 -8.92 -34.78
C ILE A 256 -33.18 -7.89 -33.65
N GLU A 257 -32.58 -6.72 -33.86
CA GLU A 257 -32.55 -5.64 -32.86
C GLU A 257 -33.92 -4.95 -32.72
N TYR A 258 -34.62 -4.71 -33.83
CA TYR A 258 -35.95 -4.09 -33.86
C TYR A 258 -36.95 -4.99 -34.61
N PRO A 259 -37.69 -5.87 -33.92
CA PRO A 259 -38.67 -6.74 -34.57
C PRO A 259 -39.83 -5.92 -35.16
N SER A 260 -40.13 -6.15 -36.45
CA SER A 260 -41.27 -5.53 -37.13
C SER A 260 -41.69 -6.30 -38.37
N GLY A 261 -43.00 -6.34 -38.62
CA GLY A 261 -43.61 -7.06 -39.72
C GLY A 261 -43.23 -8.53 -39.71
N SER A 262 -42.72 -9.04 -40.84
CA SER A 262 -42.25 -10.42 -40.92
C SER A 262 -40.90 -10.67 -40.23
N HIS A 263 -40.22 -9.66 -39.68
CA HIS A 263 -38.93 -9.81 -38.99
C HIS A 263 -39.16 -10.12 -37.49
N HIS A 264 -39.33 -11.40 -37.16
CA HIS A 264 -39.64 -11.88 -35.80
C HIS A 264 -38.74 -13.02 -35.35
N MET A 265 -38.42 -13.01 -34.04
CA MET A 265 -37.62 -14.03 -33.36
C MET A 265 -38.43 -14.61 -32.19
N PRO A 266 -39.12 -15.76 -32.39
CA PRO A 266 -40.07 -16.29 -31.42
C PRO A 266 -39.43 -16.96 -30.21
N PHE A 267 -38.29 -17.65 -30.35
CA PHE A 267 -37.79 -18.57 -29.30
C PHE A 267 -36.64 -18.01 -28.46
N GLY A 268 -36.30 -18.72 -27.38
CA GLY A 268 -35.29 -18.30 -26.40
C GLY A 268 -35.80 -17.33 -25.34
N ARG A 269 -37.11 -17.11 -25.28
CA ARG A 269 -37.79 -16.09 -24.47
C ARG A 269 -38.92 -16.75 -23.68
N GLY A 270 -39.13 -16.36 -22.42
CA GLY A 270 -40.31 -16.80 -21.67
C GLY A 270 -40.29 -18.29 -21.30
N GLY A 271 -39.29 -18.72 -20.51
CA GLY A 271 -39.10 -20.13 -20.12
C GLY A 271 -40.36 -20.76 -19.52
N GLY A 272 -41.02 -20.06 -18.59
CA GLY A 272 -42.35 -20.42 -18.13
C GLY A 272 -43.43 -20.08 -19.17
N MET A 273 -43.57 -18.80 -19.50
CA MET A 273 -44.57 -18.31 -20.46
C MET A 273 -44.03 -17.17 -21.34
N SER A 274 -44.30 -17.24 -22.64
CA SER A 274 -43.97 -16.21 -23.62
C SER A 274 -45.23 -15.67 -24.31
N ILE A 275 -45.36 -14.35 -24.39
CA ILE A 275 -46.51 -13.64 -24.94
C ILE A 275 -46.05 -12.62 -25.98
N PHE A 276 -46.57 -12.74 -27.20
CA PHE A 276 -46.34 -11.79 -28.29
C PHE A 276 -47.67 -11.24 -28.82
N MET A 277 -47.87 -9.93 -28.69
CA MET A 277 -49.00 -9.23 -29.29
C MET A 277 -48.50 -8.41 -30.48
N ARG A 278 -48.74 -8.90 -31.69
CA ARG A 278 -48.15 -8.35 -32.93
C ARG A 278 -49.24 -7.94 -33.93
N GLY A 279 -48.82 -7.41 -35.07
CA GLY A 279 -49.72 -7.05 -36.17
C GLY A 279 -50.71 -5.93 -35.81
N LEU A 280 -52.02 -6.23 -35.93
CA LEU A 280 -53.13 -5.30 -35.71
C LEU A 280 -53.94 -5.62 -34.46
N SER A 281 -53.40 -6.43 -33.53
CA SER A 281 -54.10 -6.87 -32.33
C SER A 281 -54.59 -5.69 -31.46
N ARG A 282 -55.87 -5.72 -31.06
CA ARG A 282 -56.51 -4.63 -30.30
C ARG A 282 -57.51 -5.09 -29.26
N ASN A 283 -57.64 -4.32 -28.19
CA ASN A 283 -58.62 -4.52 -27.11
C ASN A 283 -58.57 -5.92 -26.47
N ASN A 284 -57.40 -6.54 -26.43
CA ASN A 284 -57.25 -7.84 -25.77
C ASN A 284 -56.90 -7.66 -24.29
N HIS A 285 -57.48 -8.49 -23.44
CA HIS A 285 -57.24 -8.50 -22.00
C HIS A 285 -56.66 -9.85 -21.58
N LEU A 286 -55.39 -9.86 -21.18
CA LEU A 286 -54.70 -11.04 -20.66
C LEU A 286 -54.45 -10.87 -19.16
N LEU A 287 -54.96 -11.82 -18.37
CA LEU A 287 -54.82 -11.86 -16.92
C LEU A 287 -54.06 -13.13 -16.50
N VAL A 288 -52.93 -12.96 -15.81
CA VAL A 288 -52.17 -14.01 -15.14
C VAL A 288 -52.38 -13.83 -13.64
N LYS A 289 -53.11 -14.75 -13.02
CA LYS A 289 -53.62 -14.60 -11.65
C LYS A 289 -53.22 -15.79 -10.78
N ASP A 290 -52.66 -15.50 -9.61
CA ASP A 290 -52.32 -16.48 -8.58
C ASP A 290 -51.42 -17.62 -9.10
N CYS A 291 -50.55 -17.32 -10.08
CA CYS A 291 -49.68 -18.31 -10.70
C CYS A 291 -48.32 -18.43 -9.98
N LEU A 292 -47.64 -19.55 -10.22
CA LEU A 292 -46.33 -19.84 -9.66
C LEU A 292 -45.31 -20.15 -10.76
N PHE A 293 -44.24 -19.35 -10.86
CA PHE A 293 -43.13 -19.55 -11.79
C PHE A 293 -41.86 -19.88 -11.01
N VAL A 294 -41.42 -21.14 -11.08
CA VAL A 294 -40.31 -21.65 -10.26
C VAL A 294 -39.22 -22.25 -11.13
N SER A 295 -37.98 -21.80 -10.94
CA SER A 295 -36.79 -22.43 -11.53
C SER A 295 -36.84 -22.58 -13.05
N ASN A 296 -37.51 -21.66 -13.74
CA ASN A 296 -37.52 -21.62 -15.20
C ASN A 296 -36.25 -20.94 -15.72
N HIS A 297 -35.81 -21.34 -16.91
CA HIS A 297 -34.63 -20.79 -17.58
C HIS A 297 -34.97 -20.26 -18.98
N ALA A 298 -34.41 -19.12 -19.35
CA ALA A 298 -34.50 -18.57 -20.72
C ALA A 298 -33.32 -17.65 -21.03
N ILE A 299 -33.18 -17.19 -22.28
CA ILE A 299 -32.29 -16.05 -22.58
C ILE A 299 -32.87 -14.78 -21.93
N TRP A 300 -34.16 -14.53 -22.17
CA TRP A 300 -34.90 -13.32 -21.80
C TRP A 300 -36.20 -13.69 -21.07
N GLY A 301 -36.48 -13.08 -19.92
CA GLY A 301 -37.76 -13.24 -19.23
C GLY A 301 -38.01 -14.68 -18.79
N ALA A 302 -37.18 -15.27 -17.93
CA ALA A 302 -37.22 -16.72 -17.71
C ALA A 302 -38.52 -17.24 -17.11
N GLY A 303 -39.16 -16.50 -16.21
CA GLY A 303 -40.53 -16.79 -15.79
C GLY A 303 -41.54 -16.39 -16.86
N LEU A 304 -41.64 -15.09 -17.14
CA LEU A 304 -42.61 -14.50 -18.06
C LEU A 304 -41.96 -13.52 -19.03
N PHE A 305 -42.32 -13.63 -20.31
CA PHE A 305 -41.89 -12.73 -21.37
C PHE A 305 -43.10 -12.12 -22.08
N VAL A 306 -43.11 -10.79 -22.27
CA VAL A 306 -44.23 -10.07 -22.92
C VAL A 306 -43.71 -9.01 -23.88
N GLU A 307 -44.08 -9.06 -25.15
CA GLU A 307 -43.77 -7.97 -26.09
C GLU A 307 -44.96 -7.55 -26.94
N PHE A 308 -45.03 -6.24 -27.17
CA PHE A 308 -45.95 -5.60 -28.11
C PHE A 308 -45.17 -5.12 -29.33
N HIS A 309 -45.54 -5.60 -30.51
CA HIS A 309 -44.92 -5.24 -31.79
C HIS A 309 -45.91 -4.52 -32.72
N ASP A 310 -45.37 -3.94 -33.80
CA ASP A 310 -46.12 -3.39 -34.92
C ASP A 310 -47.16 -2.34 -34.50
N ALA A 311 -48.41 -2.47 -34.96
CA ALA A 311 -49.52 -1.56 -34.67
C ALA A 311 -50.51 -2.14 -33.65
N SER A 312 -50.02 -3.00 -32.74
CA SER A 312 -50.81 -3.49 -31.61
C SER A 312 -51.18 -2.35 -30.67
N GLN A 313 -52.45 -2.22 -30.30
CA GLN A 313 -52.94 -1.07 -29.53
C GLN A 313 -54.05 -1.40 -28.55
N ASN A 314 -54.10 -0.66 -27.43
CA ASN A 314 -55.12 -0.81 -26.38
C ASN A 314 -55.26 -2.24 -25.83
N ASN A 315 -54.18 -3.02 -25.83
CA ASN A 315 -54.14 -4.33 -25.18
C ASN A 315 -53.64 -4.18 -23.74
N THR A 316 -54.15 -5.01 -22.84
CA THR A 316 -53.78 -5.00 -21.42
C THR A 316 -53.27 -6.35 -20.98
N VAL A 317 -52.08 -6.38 -20.36
CA VAL A 317 -51.52 -7.55 -19.67
C VAL A 317 -51.47 -7.24 -18.18
N ARG A 318 -52.22 -7.99 -17.37
CA ARG A 318 -52.27 -7.85 -15.92
C ARG A 318 -51.75 -9.11 -15.25
N ILE A 319 -50.86 -8.94 -14.29
CA ILE A 319 -50.25 -10.02 -13.51
C ILE A 319 -50.57 -9.74 -12.05
N GLN A 320 -51.31 -10.64 -11.42
CA GLN A 320 -51.88 -10.44 -10.09
C GLN A 320 -51.56 -11.62 -9.18
N GLY A 321 -51.15 -11.35 -7.93
CA GLY A 321 -50.94 -12.39 -6.90
C GLY A 321 -49.92 -13.47 -7.28
N THR A 322 -49.04 -13.19 -8.25
CA THR A 322 -48.17 -14.18 -8.89
C THR A 322 -46.79 -14.17 -8.25
N VAL A 323 -46.22 -15.36 -8.06
CA VAL A 323 -44.89 -15.57 -7.45
C VAL A 323 -43.89 -16.03 -8.50
N PHE A 324 -42.76 -15.32 -8.59
CA PHE A 324 -41.61 -15.68 -9.42
C PHE A 324 -40.42 -16.02 -8.52
N LYS A 325 -40.05 -17.29 -8.47
CA LYS A 325 -39.02 -17.80 -7.57
C LYS A 325 -37.89 -18.51 -8.29
N ASN A 326 -36.66 -18.11 -8.02
CA ASN A 326 -35.43 -18.77 -8.50
C ASN A 326 -35.38 -18.96 -10.02
N ASN A 327 -36.02 -18.08 -10.80
CA ASN A 327 -35.92 -18.13 -12.26
C ASN A 327 -34.60 -17.50 -12.72
N SER A 328 -34.03 -18.00 -13.81
CA SER A 328 -32.71 -17.58 -14.28
C SER A 328 -32.74 -17.21 -15.76
N ALA A 329 -32.45 -15.96 -16.10
CA ALA A 329 -32.31 -15.51 -17.48
C ALA A 329 -30.84 -15.25 -17.85
N THR A 330 -30.42 -15.60 -19.08
CA THR A 330 -29.02 -15.38 -19.49
C THR A 330 -28.68 -13.91 -19.63
N THR A 331 -29.58 -13.08 -20.19
CA THR A 331 -29.28 -11.65 -20.36
C THR A 331 -30.18 -10.71 -19.56
N ALA A 332 -31.51 -10.86 -19.59
CA ALA A 332 -32.39 -9.86 -18.98
C ALA A 332 -33.72 -10.37 -18.46
N GLY A 333 -34.13 -9.88 -17.28
CA GLY A 333 -35.43 -10.19 -16.66
C GLY A 333 -35.48 -11.63 -16.17
N GLY A 334 -34.77 -11.93 -15.07
CA GLY A 334 -34.74 -13.28 -14.51
C GLY A 334 -36.13 -13.80 -14.18
N ALA A 335 -36.99 -12.97 -13.58
CA ALA A 335 -38.42 -13.27 -13.44
C ALA A 335 -39.22 -12.87 -14.67
N VAL A 336 -39.25 -11.57 -14.97
CA VAL A 336 -40.11 -11.01 -16.02
C VAL A 336 -39.32 -10.10 -16.93
N ARG A 337 -39.53 -10.24 -18.23
CA ARG A 337 -39.13 -9.22 -19.21
C ARG A 337 -40.33 -8.79 -20.02
N SER A 338 -40.50 -7.47 -20.14
CA SER A 338 -41.54 -6.89 -20.97
C SER A 338 -41.01 -5.81 -21.91
N ALA A 339 -41.63 -5.63 -23.08
CA ALA A 339 -41.25 -4.53 -23.96
C ALA A 339 -42.38 -3.94 -24.81
N LEU A 340 -42.25 -2.64 -25.10
CA LEU A 340 -43.12 -1.85 -25.97
C LEU A 340 -42.35 -1.41 -27.22
N VAL A 341 -42.34 -2.25 -28.26
CA VAL A 341 -41.56 -2.04 -29.49
C VAL A 341 -42.51 -1.69 -30.63
N ASN A 342 -42.84 -0.41 -30.77
CA ASN A 342 -43.73 0.07 -31.83
C ASN A 342 -42.95 0.96 -32.80
N THR A 343 -43.05 0.67 -34.10
CA THR A 343 -42.34 1.37 -35.17
C THR A 343 -43.30 2.31 -35.94
N GLY A 344 -43.16 3.62 -35.70
CA GLY A 344 -43.61 4.67 -36.64
C GLY A 344 -45.11 4.96 -36.77
N LYS A 345 -46.02 4.31 -36.02
CA LYS A 345 -47.48 4.58 -36.10
C LYS A 345 -48.06 5.15 -34.80
N LEU A 346 -48.83 6.24 -34.92
CA LEU A 346 -49.68 6.79 -33.85
C LEU A 346 -50.72 5.74 -33.44
N THR A 347 -50.57 5.17 -32.25
CA THR A 347 -51.38 4.07 -31.72
C THR A 347 -51.67 4.30 -30.24
N ILE A 348 -52.83 3.84 -29.76
CA ILE A 348 -53.20 3.91 -28.34
C ILE A 348 -52.30 2.98 -27.53
N ALA A 349 -51.76 3.47 -26.40
CA ALA A 349 -50.83 2.73 -25.56
C ALA A 349 -51.37 1.36 -25.08
N ASN A 350 -50.55 0.32 -25.22
CA ASN A 350 -50.75 -0.95 -24.50
C ASN A 350 -50.34 -0.80 -23.02
N LYS A 351 -50.97 -1.57 -22.14
CA LYS A 351 -50.80 -1.45 -20.68
C LYS A 351 -50.25 -2.74 -20.08
N ILE A 352 -49.31 -2.59 -19.15
CA ILE A 352 -48.77 -3.69 -18.35
C ILE A 352 -48.91 -3.32 -16.87
N VAL A 353 -49.57 -4.19 -16.11
CA VAL A 353 -49.90 -3.96 -14.70
C VAL A 353 -49.49 -5.16 -13.88
N HIS A 354 -48.71 -4.92 -12.83
CA HIS A 354 -48.29 -5.90 -11.84
C HIS A 354 -48.86 -5.55 -10.48
N GLU A 355 -49.58 -6.47 -9.87
CA GLU A 355 -50.27 -6.27 -8.59
C GLU A 355 -49.98 -7.43 -7.64
N GLU A 356 -49.58 -7.10 -6.41
CA GLU A 356 -49.37 -8.09 -5.34
C GLU A 356 -48.40 -9.21 -5.75
N CYS A 357 -47.41 -8.87 -6.58
CA CYS A 357 -46.45 -9.84 -7.12
C CYS A 357 -45.21 -9.95 -6.23
N PHE A 358 -44.65 -11.16 -6.18
CA PHE A 358 -43.46 -11.48 -5.40
C PHE A 358 -42.34 -12.00 -6.29
N TYR A 359 -41.18 -11.33 -6.27
CA TYR A 359 -39.99 -11.66 -7.05
C TYR A 359 -38.86 -12.06 -6.11
N ASP A 360 -38.63 -13.37 -5.95
CA ASP A 360 -37.70 -13.94 -4.98
C ASP A 360 -36.57 -14.74 -5.64
N GLY A 361 -35.32 -14.35 -5.37
CA GLY A 361 -34.16 -15.18 -5.74
C GLY A 361 -33.91 -15.31 -7.25
N ASN A 362 -34.49 -14.43 -8.08
CA ASN A 362 -34.33 -14.52 -9.53
C ASN A 362 -32.99 -13.93 -9.98
N THR A 363 -32.39 -14.51 -11.02
CA THR A 363 -31.04 -14.17 -11.47
C THR A 363 -31.02 -13.82 -12.96
N ALA A 364 -30.30 -12.76 -13.34
CA ALA A 364 -30.00 -12.44 -14.73
C ALA A 364 -28.78 -11.55 -14.85
N LEU A 365 -28.12 -11.49 -16.01
CA LEU A 365 -27.02 -10.54 -16.25
C LEU A 365 -27.47 -9.09 -16.02
N MET A 366 -28.60 -8.70 -16.61
CA MET A 366 -29.29 -7.44 -16.38
C MET A 366 -30.64 -7.73 -15.73
N SER A 367 -30.97 -7.11 -14.61
CA SER A 367 -32.33 -7.20 -14.05
C SER A 367 -32.76 -8.61 -13.66
N GLY A 368 -32.23 -9.10 -12.54
CA GLY A 368 -32.60 -10.39 -11.96
C GLY A 368 -34.10 -10.53 -11.72
N GLY A 369 -34.76 -9.50 -11.20
CA GLY A 369 -36.21 -9.47 -11.08
C GLY A 369 -36.91 -9.14 -12.40
N VAL A 370 -37.14 -7.85 -12.66
CA VAL A 370 -37.98 -7.37 -13.76
C VAL A 370 -37.18 -6.48 -14.71
N SER A 371 -37.28 -6.72 -16.01
CA SER A 371 -36.75 -5.84 -17.05
C SER A 371 -37.89 -5.27 -17.90
N HIS A 372 -37.85 -3.97 -18.17
CA HIS A 372 -38.73 -3.36 -19.17
C HIS A 372 -37.92 -2.55 -20.19
N PHE A 373 -38.29 -2.68 -21.48
CA PHE A 373 -37.70 -1.93 -22.58
C PHE A 373 -38.78 -1.25 -23.43
N GLY A 374 -38.58 -0.01 -23.83
CA GLY A 374 -39.56 0.68 -24.67
C GLY A 374 -38.98 1.82 -25.48
N ASN A 375 -39.46 1.99 -26.71
CA ASN A 375 -39.06 3.08 -27.58
C ASN A 375 -39.72 4.41 -27.15
N PHE A 376 -39.08 5.53 -27.50
CA PHE A 376 -39.74 6.83 -27.45
C PHE A 376 -40.95 6.83 -28.40
N TYR A 377 -41.97 7.62 -28.07
CA TYR A 377 -43.19 7.69 -28.87
C TYR A 377 -43.79 9.10 -28.86
N LYS A 378 -44.72 9.32 -29.80
CA LYS A 378 -45.51 10.56 -29.87
C LYS A 378 -46.87 10.31 -29.19
N PRO A 379 -47.21 11.05 -28.12
CA PRO A 379 -48.51 10.88 -27.45
C PRO A 379 -49.64 11.40 -28.34
N ILE A 380 -50.77 10.70 -28.40
CA ILE A 380 -51.94 11.11 -29.19
C ILE A 380 -52.77 12.17 -28.43
N GLN A 381 -52.83 12.06 -27.11
CA GLN A 381 -53.56 12.95 -26.19
C GLN A 381 -52.67 13.32 -25.00
N SER A 382 -53.03 14.35 -24.22
CA SER A 382 -52.28 14.77 -23.03
C SER A 382 -52.11 13.65 -21.99
N ASP A 383 -53.07 12.70 -21.94
CA ASP A 383 -53.11 11.64 -20.93
C ASP A 383 -52.62 10.28 -21.46
N ASP A 384 -52.15 10.23 -22.71
CA ASP A 384 -51.69 9.02 -23.41
C ASP A 384 -50.25 8.66 -23.02
N TYR A 385 -50.05 8.37 -21.73
CA TYR A 385 -48.77 7.90 -21.20
C TYR A 385 -48.65 6.38 -21.27
N ARG A 386 -47.69 5.86 -22.05
CA ARG A 386 -47.31 4.44 -22.00
C ARG A 386 -46.80 4.15 -20.59
N ARG A 387 -47.59 3.43 -19.80
CA ARG A 387 -47.35 3.23 -18.37
C ARG A 387 -47.19 1.75 -18.05
N VAL A 388 -46.15 1.45 -17.27
CA VAL A 388 -45.96 0.17 -16.60
C VAL A 388 -46.14 0.40 -15.10
N SER A 389 -47.09 -0.28 -14.47
CA SER A 389 -47.38 -0.09 -13.05
C SER A 389 -47.06 -1.32 -12.22
N PHE A 390 -46.52 -1.06 -11.02
CA PHE A 390 -46.28 -2.04 -9.98
C PHE A 390 -46.97 -1.57 -8.70
N GLU A 391 -47.90 -2.37 -8.18
CA GLU A 391 -48.71 -2.03 -7.02
C GLU A 391 -48.61 -3.15 -5.99
N ASN A 392 -48.20 -2.80 -4.77
CA ASN A 392 -48.00 -3.75 -3.66
C ASN A 392 -47.01 -4.88 -3.99
N CYS A 393 -46.01 -4.62 -4.84
CA CYS A 393 -45.03 -5.62 -5.28
C CYS A 393 -43.80 -5.64 -4.38
N THR A 394 -43.18 -6.83 -4.26
CA THR A 394 -41.95 -7.02 -3.47
C THR A 394 -40.87 -7.73 -4.27
N TRP A 395 -39.66 -7.17 -4.26
CA TRP A 395 -38.45 -7.76 -4.81
C TRP A 395 -37.49 -8.12 -3.69
N ILE A 396 -37.18 -9.41 -3.56
CA ILE A 396 -36.31 -9.93 -2.52
C ILE A 396 -35.23 -10.85 -3.07
N ASN A 397 -33.99 -10.71 -2.60
CA ASN A 397 -32.87 -11.61 -2.91
C ASN A 397 -32.56 -11.78 -4.41
N ASN A 398 -32.98 -10.86 -5.28
CA ASN A 398 -32.71 -10.97 -6.71
C ASN A 398 -31.25 -10.60 -6.99
N LYS A 399 -30.68 -11.22 -8.03
CA LYS A 399 -29.28 -11.10 -8.41
C LYS A 399 -29.14 -10.67 -9.85
N GLY A 400 -28.25 -9.73 -10.09
CA GLY A 400 -27.81 -9.44 -11.45
C GLY A 400 -26.67 -8.47 -11.47
N THR A 401 -26.02 -8.27 -12.61
CA THR A 401 -24.86 -7.38 -12.69
C THR A 401 -25.24 -5.92 -12.88
N LEU A 402 -26.40 -5.65 -13.48
CA LEU A 402 -26.97 -4.31 -13.61
C LEU A 402 -28.45 -4.32 -13.22
N GLY A 403 -28.88 -3.43 -12.32
CA GLY A 403 -30.28 -3.32 -11.92
C GLY A 403 -30.82 -4.61 -11.30
N SER A 404 -30.16 -5.21 -10.31
CA SER A 404 -30.41 -6.59 -9.83
C SER A 404 -31.88 -6.95 -9.54
N SER A 405 -32.71 -5.97 -9.15
CA SER A 405 -34.15 -6.12 -9.00
C SER A 405 -34.95 -5.62 -10.20
N ILE A 406 -34.70 -4.40 -10.69
CA ILE A 406 -35.46 -3.75 -11.77
C ILE A 406 -34.47 -3.07 -12.72
N GLY A 407 -34.63 -3.28 -14.02
CA GLY A 407 -33.92 -2.50 -15.03
C GLY A 407 -34.85 -1.96 -16.11
N LEU A 408 -34.69 -0.67 -16.39
CA LEU A 408 -35.51 0.08 -17.32
C LEU A 408 -34.59 0.76 -18.33
N SER A 409 -34.96 0.67 -19.61
CA SER A 409 -34.20 1.36 -20.66
C SER A 409 -35.05 1.76 -21.86
N THR A 410 -34.55 2.78 -22.57
CA THR A 410 -34.96 3.16 -23.92
C THR A 410 -33.79 2.94 -24.91
N PRO A 411 -34.02 2.95 -26.24
CA PRO A 411 -32.94 2.91 -27.23
C PRO A 411 -32.00 4.11 -27.09
N ALA A 412 -30.68 3.88 -27.18
CA ALA A 412 -29.65 4.91 -27.01
C ALA A 412 -29.48 5.84 -28.24
N THR A 413 -29.99 5.45 -29.42
CA THR A 413 -29.67 6.06 -30.72
C THR A 413 -30.54 7.26 -31.12
N GLU A 414 -31.70 7.48 -30.51
CA GLU A 414 -32.59 8.59 -30.89
C GLU A 414 -32.27 9.92 -30.20
N ILE A 415 -31.58 9.90 -29.05
CA ILE A 415 -31.16 11.13 -28.36
C ILE A 415 -30.07 11.87 -29.17
N THR A 416 -29.26 11.14 -29.95
CA THR A 416 -28.13 11.68 -30.73
C THR A 416 -28.49 12.09 -32.17
N LEU A 417 -29.70 11.82 -32.66
CA LEU A 417 -30.14 12.15 -34.03
C LEU A 417 -31.48 12.89 -34.10
N GLY A 418 -32.06 13.25 -32.95
CA GLY A 418 -33.30 14.02 -32.81
C GLY A 418 -33.20 15.47 -33.26
N ASN A 419 -32.99 15.67 -34.57
CA ASN A 419 -33.46 16.82 -35.36
C ASN A 419 -33.14 16.70 -36.87
N LEU A 420 -32.65 15.56 -37.37
CA LEU A 420 -32.27 15.41 -38.78
C LEU A 420 -33.26 14.63 -39.65
N ASN A 421 -34.37 14.14 -39.09
CA ASN A 421 -35.46 13.61 -39.91
C ASN A 421 -36.58 14.66 -40.00
N PRO A 422 -36.65 15.47 -41.08
CA PRO A 422 -37.65 16.53 -41.24
C PRO A 422 -39.11 16.05 -41.33
N ALA A 423 -39.36 14.75 -41.26
CA ALA A 423 -40.69 14.15 -41.24
C ALA A 423 -41.31 14.00 -39.83
N ILE A 424 -40.55 14.22 -38.75
CA ILE A 424 -41.04 14.06 -37.37
C ILE A 424 -41.21 15.45 -36.72
N GLU A 425 -42.39 16.04 -36.88
CA GLU A 425 -42.79 17.27 -36.17
C GLU A 425 -43.30 16.94 -34.75
N GLY A 426 -42.58 17.39 -33.71
CA GLY A 426 -42.98 17.36 -32.29
C GLY A 426 -42.08 16.52 -31.36
N PRO A 427 -42.09 16.78 -30.04
CA PRO A 427 -41.21 16.09 -29.08
C PRO A 427 -41.65 14.64 -28.84
N LEU A 428 -40.71 13.71 -28.98
CA LEU A 428 -40.89 12.32 -28.59
C LEU A 428 -40.74 12.19 -27.06
N VAL A 429 -41.57 11.36 -26.42
CA VAL A 429 -41.55 11.13 -24.96
C VAL A 429 -41.28 9.66 -24.63
N PRO A 430 -40.57 9.36 -23.52
CA PRO A 430 -40.37 7.99 -23.04
C PRO A 430 -41.63 7.44 -22.35
N TYR A 431 -41.69 6.12 -22.18
CA TYR A 431 -42.68 5.48 -21.31
C TYR A 431 -42.37 5.77 -19.83
N VAL A 432 -43.37 5.62 -18.95
CA VAL A 432 -43.26 5.94 -17.52
C VAL A 432 -43.50 4.69 -16.68
N VAL A 433 -42.69 4.51 -15.64
CA VAL A 433 -42.84 3.42 -14.68
C VAL A 433 -43.32 3.95 -13.33
N THR A 434 -44.37 3.33 -12.77
CA THR A 434 -44.96 3.76 -11.50
C THR A 434 -44.88 2.65 -10.45
N LEU A 435 -44.35 2.96 -9.28
CA LEU A 435 -44.31 2.08 -8.11
C LEU A 435 -45.25 2.63 -7.04
N HIS A 436 -46.14 1.78 -6.52
CA HIS A 436 -47.08 2.10 -5.46
C HIS A 436 -46.99 1.08 -4.34
N ASN A 437 -46.62 1.52 -3.13
CA ASN A 437 -46.47 0.66 -1.94
C ASN A 437 -45.54 -0.56 -2.15
N CYS A 438 -44.40 -0.35 -2.80
CA CYS A 438 -43.45 -1.40 -3.17
C CYS A 438 -42.24 -1.52 -2.24
N TYR A 439 -41.67 -2.72 -2.17
CA TYR A 439 -40.51 -3.05 -1.33
C TYR A 439 -39.38 -3.69 -2.15
N VAL A 440 -38.15 -3.18 -2.01
CA VAL A 440 -36.95 -3.67 -2.69
C VAL A 440 -35.89 -4.01 -1.65
N LEU A 441 -35.74 -5.30 -1.35
CA LEU A 441 -35.07 -5.81 -0.16
C LEU A 441 -33.96 -6.82 -0.52
N ASN A 442 -32.77 -6.67 0.08
CA ASN A 442 -31.69 -7.67 -0.02
C ASN A 442 -31.28 -8.04 -1.46
N ASN A 443 -31.44 -7.15 -2.44
CA ASN A 443 -31.04 -7.45 -3.81
C ASN A 443 -29.55 -7.17 -3.98
N VAL A 444 -28.88 -8.05 -4.72
CA VAL A 444 -27.42 -8.09 -4.76
C VAL A 444 -26.93 -7.91 -6.18
N VAL A 445 -26.05 -6.93 -6.38
CA VAL A 445 -25.30 -6.84 -7.63
C VAL A 445 -24.15 -7.85 -7.61
N VAL A 446 -24.11 -8.74 -8.59
CA VAL A 446 -23.13 -9.83 -8.70
C VAL A 446 -22.22 -9.63 -9.92
N PRO A 447 -20.93 -10.04 -9.86
CA PRO A 447 -20.04 -9.97 -11.02
C PRO A 447 -20.57 -10.83 -12.19
N GLY A 448 -20.26 -10.40 -13.41
CA GLY A 448 -20.57 -11.12 -14.65
C GLY A 448 -19.68 -12.34 -14.86
N GLU A 449 -19.79 -12.97 -16.04
CA GLU A 449 -19.06 -14.21 -16.39
C GLU A 449 -17.54 -14.04 -16.40
N ASP A 450 -17.04 -12.82 -16.64
CA ASP A 450 -15.63 -12.45 -16.58
C ASP A 450 -15.14 -12.13 -15.15
N ASN A 451 -15.97 -12.41 -14.13
CA ASN A 451 -15.78 -12.03 -12.74
C ASN A 451 -15.66 -10.51 -12.50
N GLN A 452 -16.17 -9.67 -13.43
CA GLN A 452 -16.20 -8.22 -13.26
C GLN A 452 -17.60 -7.70 -12.97
N VAL A 453 -17.70 -6.70 -12.10
CA VAL A 453 -18.94 -5.97 -11.89
C VAL A 453 -19.11 -4.97 -13.04
N ILE A 454 -19.91 -5.34 -14.05
CA ILE A 454 -20.15 -4.52 -15.25
C ILE A 454 -21.27 -3.47 -15.08
N GLY A 455 -21.95 -3.42 -13.93
CA GLY A 455 -23.09 -2.54 -13.71
C GLY A 455 -23.33 -2.20 -12.23
N GLN A 456 -24.34 -1.37 -11.99
CA GLN A 456 -24.71 -0.83 -10.68
C GLN A 456 -26.22 -0.75 -10.49
N GLY A 457 -26.65 -0.56 -9.25
CA GLY A 457 -28.04 -0.37 -8.89
C GLY A 457 -28.78 -1.68 -8.63
N SER A 458 -29.56 -1.73 -7.55
CA SER A 458 -30.68 -2.67 -7.45
C SER A 458 -31.78 -2.31 -8.42
N VAL A 459 -32.09 -1.02 -8.54
CA VAL A 459 -32.96 -0.46 -9.58
C VAL A 459 -32.10 0.42 -10.48
N TYR A 460 -32.11 0.13 -11.78
CA TYR A 460 -31.39 0.90 -12.79
C TYR A 460 -32.37 1.46 -13.81
N SER A 461 -32.37 2.79 -13.99
CA SER A 461 -33.22 3.45 -14.98
C SER A 461 -32.40 4.31 -15.93
N TYR A 462 -32.41 3.95 -17.22
CA TYR A 462 -31.78 4.71 -18.29
C TYR A 462 -32.83 5.42 -19.15
N ALA A 463 -32.87 6.76 -19.08
CA ALA A 463 -33.79 7.64 -19.81
C ALA A 463 -35.30 7.38 -19.59
N VAL A 464 -35.65 6.62 -18.53
CA VAL A 464 -37.05 6.27 -18.20
C VAL A 464 -37.48 7.00 -16.92
N PRO A 465 -38.51 7.86 -16.97
CA PRO A 465 -39.06 8.48 -15.78
C PRO A 465 -39.71 7.47 -14.84
N MET A 466 -39.43 7.62 -13.55
CA MET A 466 -40.01 6.82 -12.48
C MET A 466 -40.89 7.66 -11.58
N VAL A 467 -42.03 7.10 -11.15
CA VAL A 467 -42.94 7.73 -10.18
C VAL A 467 -43.10 6.82 -8.98
N PHE A 468 -42.72 7.32 -7.81
CA PHE A 468 -42.94 6.66 -6.54
C PHE A 468 -44.18 7.26 -5.87
N SER A 469 -45.05 6.40 -5.37
CA SER A 469 -46.27 6.81 -4.68
C SER A 469 -46.57 5.88 -3.50
N GLY A 470 -47.26 6.41 -2.49
CA GLY A 470 -47.53 5.67 -1.27
C GLY A 470 -46.27 5.50 -0.41
N ASN A 471 -46.00 4.28 0.07
CA ASN A 471 -44.84 3.97 0.89
C ASN A 471 -43.84 3.06 0.14
N ILE A 472 -42.72 3.62 -0.32
CA ILE A 472 -41.66 2.89 -1.03
C ILE A 472 -40.46 2.66 -0.12
N THR A 473 -39.92 1.45 -0.09
CA THR A 473 -38.84 1.09 0.84
C THR A 473 -37.74 0.27 0.17
N PHE A 474 -36.49 0.73 0.31
CA PHE A 474 -35.27 0.09 -0.16
C PHE A 474 -34.39 -0.29 1.03
N VAL A 475 -34.15 -1.58 1.24
CA VAL A 475 -33.39 -2.07 2.40
C VAL A 475 -32.30 -3.04 2.01
N ASN A 476 -31.09 -2.81 2.53
CA ASN A 476 -29.97 -3.75 2.45
C ASN A 476 -29.65 -4.21 1.01
N ASN A 477 -29.72 -3.30 0.06
CA ASN A 477 -29.30 -3.55 -1.32
C ASN A 477 -27.81 -3.21 -1.48
N THR A 478 -27.11 -3.95 -2.36
CA THR A 478 -25.69 -3.73 -2.63
C THR A 478 -25.46 -3.01 -3.95
N ASN A 479 -24.30 -2.33 -4.05
CA ASN A 479 -23.88 -1.55 -5.20
C ASN A 479 -24.89 -0.47 -5.65
N THR A 480 -25.37 0.33 -4.69
CA THR A 480 -26.38 1.40 -4.83
C THR A 480 -27.81 0.87 -4.96
N ALA A 481 -28.76 1.43 -4.22
CA ALA A 481 -30.14 0.96 -4.28
C ALA A 481 -30.87 1.42 -5.57
N LEU A 482 -30.74 2.70 -5.94
CA LEU A 482 -31.38 3.29 -7.10
C LEU A 482 -30.40 4.11 -7.93
N VAL A 483 -30.29 3.79 -9.21
CA VAL A 483 -29.44 4.50 -10.17
C VAL A 483 -30.33 5.12 -11.25
N LEU A 484 -30.19 6.42 -11.44
CA LEU A 484 -30.86 7.18 -12.50
C LEU A 484 -29.80 7.71 -13.46
N ASP A 485 -29.94 7.34 -14.73
CA ASP A 485 -29.11 7.85 -15.82
C ASP A 485 -29.99 8.53 -16.86
N ALA A 486 -29.80 9.84 -17.02
CA ALA A 486 -30.67 10.73 -17.79
C ALA A 486 -32.18 10.58 -17.48
N ALA A 487 -32.55 10.31 -16.23
CA ALA A 487 -33.92 9.99 -15.82
C ALA A 487 -34.46 10.90 -14.71
N VAL A 488 -35.78 11.05 -14.67
CA VAL A 488 -36.50 11.84 -13.65
C VAL A 488 -37.17 10.91 -12.65
N LEU A 489 -36.95 11.14 -11.36
CA LEU A 489 -37.69 10.49 -10.30
C LEU A 489 -38.71 11.46 -9.68
N LYS A 490 -40.01 11.16 -9.80
CA LYS A 490 -41.08 11.90 -9.11
C LYS A 490 -41.45 11.17 -7.82
N ILE A 491 -41.48 11.87 -6.70
CA ILE A 491 -41.79 11.28 -5.38
C ILE A 491 -43.09 11.86 -4.83
N TYR A 492 -44.07 10.98 -4.65
CA TYR A 492 -45.31 11.21 -3.92
C TYR A 492 -45.30 10.38 -2.63
N GLY A 493 -45.74 10.95 -1.51
CA GLY A 493 -45.79 10.23 -0.23
C GLY A 493 -44.40 9.97 0.34
N LYS A 494 -44.14 8.76 0.87
CA LYS A 494 -42.96 8.44 1.68
C LYS A 494 -42.04 7.43 0.97
N THR A 495 -40.76 7.76 0.87
CA THR A 495 -39.70 6.86 0.37
C THR A 495 -38.58 6.72 1.38
N VAL A 496 -38.17 5.49 1.68
CA VAL A 496 -37.14 5.19 2.69
C VAL A 496 -36.03 4.34 2.07
N PHE A 497 -34.79 4.80 2.22
CA PHE A 497 -33.57 4.06 1.90
C PHE A 497 -32.81 3.76 3.19
N ARG A 498 -32.70 2.48 3.55
CA ARG A 498 -32.10 2.02 4.80
C ARG A 498 -31.05 0.95 4.60
N ASP A 499 -29.92 1.06 5.29
CA ASP A 499 -28.88 0.02 5.35
C ASP A 499 -28.34 -0.39 3.95
N ASN A 500 -28.41 0.47 2.93
CA ASN A 500 -27.92 0.16 1.58
C ASN A 500 -26.43 0.50 1.43
N GLN A 501 -25.75 -0.22 0.53
CA GLN A 501 -24.32 -0.08 0.31
C GLN A 501 -24.03 0.20 -1.17
N GLY A 502 -23.07 1.07 -1.48
CA GLY A 502 -22.68 1.41 -2.86
C GLY A 502 -21.22 1.83 -2.99
N ILE A 503 -20.70 1.88 -4.22
CA ILE A 503 -19.38 2.48 -4.49
C ILE A 503 -19.52 4.00 -4.43
N GLU A 504 -20.39 4.56 -5.27
CA GLU A 504 -20.77 5.96 -5.32
C GLU A 504 -22.28 6.08 -5.07
N GLY A 505 -22.71 6.68 -3.96
CA GLY A 505 -24.14 6.75 -3.63
C GLY A 505 -24.63 5.45 -2.99
N GLY A 506 -24.69 5.36 -1.66
CA GLY A 506 -25.23 4.15 -1.01
C GLY A 506 -26.71 3.92 -1.31
N ALA A 507 -27.49 4.99 -1.38
CA ALA A 507 -28.93 4.93 -1.66
C ALA A 507 -29.27 5.29 -3.11
N ILE A 508 -28.91 6.50 -3.56
CA ILE A 508 -29.24 7.00 -4.90
C ILE A 508 -27.98 7.51 -5.59
N ALA A 509 -27.79 7.12 -6.85
CA ALA A 509 -26.80 7.72 -7.74
C ALA A 509 -27.49 8.37 -8.95
N LEU A 510 -27.16 9.63 -9.21
CA LEU A 510 -27.70 10.45 -10.29
C LEU A 510 -26.62 10.74 -11.33
N TYR A 511 -26.86 10.35 -12.58
CA TYR A 511 -25.95 10.56 -13.69
C TYR A 511 -26.60 11.41 -14.79
N GLY A 512 -25.79 12.26 -15.44
CA GLY A 512 -26.25 13.08 -16.56
C GLY A 512 -27.25 14.15 -16.11
N PRO A 513 -28.33 14.41 -16.88
CA PRO A 513 -29.37 15.38 -16.53
C PRO A 513 -30.42 14.85 -15.54
N SER A 514 -30.10 13.81 -14.76
CA SER A 514 -31.06 13.19 -13.84
C SER A 514 -31.44 14.11 -12.69
N VAL A 515 -32.73 14.09 -12.31
CA VAL A 515 -33.28 14.93 -11.23
C VAL A 515 -34.29 14.17 -10.36
N ILE A 516 -34.37 14.57 -9.10
CA ILE A 516 -35.39 14.15 -8.14
C ILE A 516 -36.40 15.29 -8.01
N ASN A 517 -37.64 15.03 -8.43
CA ASN A 517 -38.77 15.96 -8.33
C ASN A 517 -39.64 15.60 -7.12
N LEU A 518 -39.59 16.45 -6.11
CA LEU A 518 -40.34 16.33 -4.86
C LEU A 518 -41.73 16.94 -5.05
N MET A 519 -42.77 16.14 -4.86
CA MET A 519 -44.14 16.64 -4.88
C MET A 519 -44.54 17.17 -3.49
N PRO A 520 -45.59 18.01 -3.38
CA PRO A 520 -46.09 18.47 -2.09
C PRO A 520 -46.36 17.30 -1.12
N ASP A 521 -46.03 17.50 0.15
CA ASP A 521 -46.12 16.54 1.26
C ASP A 521 -45.27 15.26 1.13
N SER A 522 -44.30 15.25 0.20
CA SER A 522 -43.37 14.13 0.04
C SER A 522 -42.34 14.05 1.16
N LYS A 523 -41.92 12.82 1.50
CA LYS A 523 -40.95 12.51 2.55
C LYS A 523 -39.90 11.53 2.02
N LEU A 524 -38.63 11.91 2.10
CA LEU A 524 -37.51 11.11 1.61
C LEU A 524 -36.46 10.92 2.70
N TYR A 525 -36.29 9.68 3.15
CA TYR A 525 -35.45 9.34 4.30
C TYR A 525 -34.28 8.44 3.91
N PHE A 526 -33.07 8.83 4.32
CA PHE A 526 -31.82 8.11 4.10
C PHE A 526 -31.18 7.75 5.44
N ARG A 527 -31.21 6.47 5.79
CA ARG A 527 -30.78 5.98 7.10
C ARG A 527 -29.69 4.92 6.97
N ARG A 528 -28.53 5.14 7.59
CA ARG A 528 -27.44 4.15 7.64
C ARG A 528 -27.00 3.61 6.28
N ASN A 529 -26.99 4.45 5.25
CA ASN A 529 -26.47 4.07 3.95
C ASN A 529 -24.95 4.31 3.89
N ILE A 530 -24.25 3.44 3.17
CA ILE A 530 -22.78 3.40 3.13
C ILE A 530 -22.33 3.54 1.67
N ALA A 531 -21.41 4.48 1.41
CA ALA A 531 -20.66 4.54 0.16
C ALA A 531 -19.18 4.23 0.41
N TRP A 532 -18.55 3.44 -0.47
CA TRP A 532 -17.12 3.11 -0.35
C TRP A 532 -16.18 4.18 -0.91
N GLU A 533 -16.65 5.06 -1.79
CA GLU A 533 -15.87 6.19 -2.29
C GLU A 533 -16.47 7.54 -1.89
N ARG A 534 -17.71 7.81 -2.28
CA ARG A 534 -18.34 9.14 -2.11
C ARG A 534 -19.86 9.10 -2.15
N GLY A 535 -20.49 10.02 -1.39
CA GLY A 535 -21.93 10.21 -1.29
C GLY A 535 -22.60 9.09 -0.52
N GLY A 536 -22.45 9.04 0.81
CA GLY A 536 -22.96 7.91 1.61
C GLY A 536 -24.44 7.58 1.38
N ALA A 537 -25.29 8.58 1.16
CA ALA A 537 -26.66 8.40 0.69
C ALA A 537 -26.82 8.75 -0.79
N LEU A 538 -26.51 9.99 -1.17
CA LEU A 538 -26.74 10.52 -2.51
C LEU A 538 -25.41 10.84 -3.21
N PHE A 539 -25.26 10.34 -4.42
CA PHE A 539 -24.18 10.70 -5.33
C PHE A 539 -24.74 11.37 -6.58
N VAL A 540 -24.14 12.49 -7.00
CA VAL A 540 -24.58 13.26 -8.17
C VAL A 540 -23.40 13.57 -9.07
N ARG A 541 -23.46 13.09 -10.31
CA ARG A 541 -22.48 13.40 -11.37
C ARG A 541 -23.10 14.22 -12.49
N SER A 542 -22.86 15.53 -12.46
CA SER A 542 -23.31 16.47 -13.49
C SER A 542 -22.46 16.38 -14.76
N GLY A 543 -23.09 16.19 -15.93
CA GLY A 543 -22.40 16.08 -17.23
C GLY A 543 -21.94 17.40 -17.87
N ASN A 544 -21.69 18.45 -17.08
CA ASN A 544 -21.47 19.81 -17.59
C ASN A 544 -20.01 20.05 -18.00
N PRO A 545 -19.72 21.04 -18.87
CA PRO A 545 -18.37 21.45 -19.15
C PRO A 545 -17.63 21.82 -17.85
N PRO A 546 -16.43 21.28 -17.62
CA PRO A 546 -15.65 21.45 -16.39
C PRO A 546 -15.16 22.89 -16.14
N VAL A 547 -15.19 23.76 -17.17
CA VAL A 547 -14.83 25.19 -17.09
C VAL A 547 -15.91 26.02 -17.75
N VAL A 548 -16.64 26.81 -16.98
CA VAL A 548 -17.58 27.82 -17.50
C VAL A 548 -17.34 29.10 -16.70
N ALA A 549 -17.43 30.27 -17.33
CA ALA A 549 -17.29 31.56 -16.65
C ALA A 549 -18.24 31.62 -15.43
N PHE A 550 -17.64 31.64 -14.23
CA PHE A 550 -18.35 31.47 -12.95
C PHE A 550 -18.98 32.76 -12.42
N ASN A 551 -18.73 33.91 -13.05
CA ASN A 551 -19.04 35.22 -12.48
C ASN A 551 -20.46 35.72 -12.74
N THR A 552 -21.34 34.89 -13.30
CA THR A 552 -22.76 35.22 -13.50
C THR A 552 -23.65 34.10 -12.95
N THR A 553 -24.11 34.26 -11.70
CA THR A 553 -25.23 33.48 -11.15
C THR A 553 -26.55 33.79 -11.87
N ASP A 554 -26.59 34.91 -12.59
CA ASP A 554 -27.81 35.49 -13.17
C ASP A 554 -28.32 34.74 -14.42
N LEU A 555 -27.46 33.96 -15.08
CA LEU A 555 -27.82 33.27 -16.32
C LEU A 555 -28.56 31.93 -16.08
N VAL A 556 -28.67 31.45 -14.83
CA VAL A 556 -29.35 30.19 -14.40
C VAL A 556 -29.26 29.08 -15.46
N THR A 557 -28.04 28.79 -15.93
CA THR A 557 -27.84 27.92 -17.09
C THR A 557 -28.01 26.44 -16.80
N HIS A 558 -28.09 26.05 -15.52
CA HIS A 558 -28.17 24.66 -15.08
C HIS A 558 -29.15 24.54 -13.92
N GLY A 559 -30.12 23.62 -14.02
CA GLY A 559 -31.08 23.33 -12.94
C GLY A 559 -30.46 22.53 -11.79
N CYS A 560 -31.05 22.65 -10.60
CA CYS A 560 -30.70 21.82 -9.45
C CYS A 560 -31.13 20.36 -9.70
N PHE A 561 -30.39 19.40 -9.16
CA PHE A 561 -30.79 17.99 -9.17
C PHE A 561 -32.01 17.70 -8.27
N LEU A 562 -32.39 18.66 -7.42
CA LEU A 562 -33.66 18.69 -6.69
C LEU A 562 -34.61 19.70 -7.32
N VAL A 563 -35.79 19.23 -7.70
CA VAL A 563 -36.89 20.00 -8.29
C VAL A 563 -38.09 19.86 -7.36
N TYR A 564 -38.96 20.87 -7.30
CA TYR A 564 -40.19 20.78 -6.50
C TYR A 564 -41.41 21.14 -7.34
N ASN A 565 -42.43 20.29 -7.30
CA ASN A 565 -43.69 20.50 -7.99
C ASN A 565 -43.51 20.93 -9.46
N GLU A 566 -42.66 20.20 -10.19
CA GLU A 566 -42.33 20.44 -11.61
C GLU A 566 -41.66 21.79 -11.91
N THR A 567 -41.26 22.52 -10.88
CA THR A 567 -40.65 23.84 -10.99
C THR A 567 -39.16 23.78 -10.64
N THR A 568 -38.30 24.30 -11.52
CA THR A 568 -36.84 24.35 -11.32
C THR A 568 -36.37 25.61 -10.57
N SER A 569 -37.28 26.54 -10.25
CA SER A 569 -36.98 27.77 -9.51
C SER A 569 -36.71 27.51 -8.02
N LEU A 570 -35.64 28.12 -7.50
CA LEU A 570 -35.22 28.04 -6.11
C LEU A 570 -35.59 29.27 -5.26
N THR A 571 -36.32 30.24 -5.84
CA THR A 571 -36.66 31.50 -5.16
C THR A 571 -37.45 31.29 -3.87
N HIS A 572 -38.35 30.30 -3.85
CA HIS A 572 -39.23 29.96 -2.73
C HIS A 572 -38.89 28.59 -2.10
N VAL A 573 -37.64 28.16 -2.15
CA VAL A 573 -37.22 26.84 -1.61
C VAL A 573 -37.49 26.67 -0.11
N SER A 574 -37.61 27.77 0.64
CA SER A 574 -37.99 27.75 2.05
C SER A 574 -39.47 27.41 2.28
N ASP A 575 -40.33 27.58 1.27
CA ASP A 575 -41.77 27.36 1.31
C ASP A 575 -42.16 25.94 0.84
N TRP A 576 -41.18 25.14 0.41
CA TRP A 576 -41.42 23.77 -0.06
C TRP A 576 -41.96 22.89 1.07
N GLN A 577 -43.13 22.30 0.85
CA GLN A 577 -43.78 21.39 1.80
C GLN A 577 -43.30 19.96 1.55
N THR A 578 -42.09 19.65 2.01
CA THR A 578 -41.47 18.33 1.88
C THR A 578 -40.55 18.07 3.07
N GLU A 579 -40.05 16.85 3.23
CA GLU A 579 -39.12 16.47 4.30
C GLU A 579 -38.00 15.58 3.73
N LEU A 580 -36.75 16.01 3.92
CA LEU A 580 -35.56 15.28 3.51
C LEU A 580 -34.70 14.98 4.74
N LEU A 581 -34.57 13.71 5.11
CA LEU A 581 -33.87 13.28 6.32
C LEU A 581 -32.63 12.45 5.97
N PHE A 582 -31.47 12.84 6.48
CA PHE A 582 -30.25 12.06 6.46
C PHE A 582 -29.85 11.68 7.89
N GLU A 583 -29.68 10.39 8.15
CA GLU A 583 -29.40 9.86 9.49
C GLU A 583 -28.34 8.76 9.39
N ASP A 584 -27.22 8.94 10.09
CA ASP A 584 -26.15 7.94 10.23
C ASP A 584 -25.58 7.38 8.90
N ASN A 585 -25.60 8.18 7.82
CA ASN A 585 -24.95 7.78 6.56
C ASN A 585 -23.43 7.94 6.65
N THR A 586 -22.69 7.12 5.89
CA THR A 586 -21.22 7.08 5.97
C THR A 586 -20.57 7.02 4.60
N SER A 587 -19.45 7.74 4.45
CA SER A 587 -18.54 7.68 3.30
C SER A 587 -17.09 7.89 3.79
N PRO A 588 -16.08 7.60 2.97
CA PRO A 588 -14.71 8.06 3.23
C PRO A 588 -14.64 9.56 3.44
N PRO A 589 -13.60 10.03 4.15
CA PRO A 589 -13.39 11.45 4.38
C PRO A 589 -13.17 12.24 3.07
N GLY A 590 -13.77 13.43 2.97
CA GLY A 590 -13.79 14.22 1.73
C GLY A 590 -14.73 13.70 0.65
N GLY A 591 -15.50 12.64 0.94
CA GLY A 591 -16.50 12.05 0.05
C GLY A 591 -17.95 12.45 0.37
N GLY A 592 -18.21 13.25 1.40
CA GLY A 592 -19.58 13.65 1.81
C GLY A 592 -20.39 12.50 2.41
N LYS A 593 -20.51 12.49 3.75
CA LYS A 593 -21.14 11.38 4.49
C LYS A 593 -22.58 11.13 4.07
N SER A 594 -23.31 12.17 3.70
CA SER A 594 -24.68 12.07 3.18
C SER A 594 -24.75 12.33 1.69
N VAL A 595 -24.23 13.47 1.23
CA VAL A 595 -24.37 13.92 -0.16
C VAL A 595 -23.00 14.25 -0.76
N TYR A 596 -22.73 13.67 -1.91
CA TYR A 596 -21.67 14.12 -2.80
C TYR A 596 -22.24 14.57 -4.13
N ALA A 597 -21.81 15.73 -4.60
CA ALA A 597 -22.13 16.20 -5.93
C ALA A 597 -20.89 16.76 -6.61
N THR A 598 -20.70 16.50 -7.90
CA THR A 598 -19.62 17.14 -8.68
C THR A 598 -19.68 18.67 -8.61
N THR A 599 -20.86 19.25 -8.53
CA THR A 599 -21.08 20.67 -8.19
C THR A 599 -22.53 20.89 -7.73
N LEU A 600 -22.76 21.83 -6.81
CA LEU A 600 -24.09 22.32 -6.44
C LEU A 600 -24.39 23.69 -7.08
N ARG A 601 -23.66 24.11 -8.12
CA ARG A 601 -23.91 25.34 -8.87
C ARG A 601 -25.38 25.52 -9.26
N GLY A 602 -26.02 24.45 -9.75
CA GLY A 602 -27.44 24.49 -10.16
C GLY A 602 -28.42 24.64 -8.99
N CYS A 603 -27.96 24.40 -7.76
CA CYS A 603 -28.77 24.48 -6.53
C CYS A 603 -28.57 25.79 -5.75
N ARG A 604 -27.84 26.77 -6.30
CA ARG A 604 -27.61 28.08 -5.66
C ARG A 604 -28.75 29.04 -5.96
N ARG A 605 -29.07 29.91 -5.00
CA ARG A 605 -30.00 31.03 -5.24
C ARG A 605 -29.29 32.15 -6.00
N VAL A 606 -30.07 32.93 -6.75
CA VAL A 606 -29.55 34.12 -7.45
C VAL A 606 -28.98 35.09 -6.40
N GLY A 607 -27.74 35.53 -6.60
CA GLY A 607 -27.02 36.42 -5.67
C GLY A 607 -26.20 35.73 -4.56
N GLU A 608 -26.23 34.39 -4.43
CA GLU A 608 -25.35 33.67 -3.49
C GLU A 608 -23.91 33.57 -4.00
N GLY A 609 -22.96 33.70 -3.07
CA GLY A 609 -21.53 33.59 -3.36
C GLY A 609 -21.08 32.20 -3.80
N ARG A 610 -19.83 32.11 -4.30
CA ARG A 610 -19.25 30.86 -4.83
C ARG A 610 -18.93 29.80 -3.77
N ILE A 611 -18.57 30.23 -2.57
CA ILE A 611 -18.09 29.39 -1.48
C ILE A 611 -19.05 29.54 -0.30
N ASN A 612 -19.39 28.44 0.36
CA ASN A 612 -20.15 28.39 1.61
C ASN A 612 -21.54 29.04 1.54
N TYR A 613 -22.35 28.62 0.57
CA TYR A 613 -23.75 29.06 0.37
C TYR A 613 -24.76 28.05 0.96
N ALA A 614 -26.06 28.40 0.97
CA ALA A 614 -27.09 27.70 1.75
C ALA A 614 -27.71 26.44 1.09
N SER A 615 -27.25 26.01 -0.09
CA SER A 615 -27.82 24.82 -0.76
C SER A 615 -27.70 23.57 0.11
N LEU A 616 -28.77 22.77 0.14
CA LEU A 616 -28.92 21.60 1.02
C LEU A 616 -28.86 21.90 2.52
N GLN A 617 -28.83 23.18 2.92
CA GLN A 617 -29.01 23.64 4.30
C GLN A 617 -30.37 24.34 4.46
N TRP A 618 -31.35 23.90 3.66
CA TRP A 618 -32.71 24.44 3.67
C TRP A 618 -33.53 23.86 4.83
N LYS A 619 -34.60 24.56 5.23
CA LYS A 619 -35.41 24.23 6.41
C LYS A 619 -35.94 22.79 6.42
N PHE A 620 -36.26 22.22 5.26
CA PHE A 620 -36.79 20.87 5.13
C PHE A 620 -35.73 19.76 5.11
N VAL A 621 -34.44 20.12 5.05
CA VAL A 621 -33.32 19.17 5.03
C VAL A 621 -32.75 19.04 6.43
N GLN A 622 -32.71 17.81 6.95
CA GLN A 622 -32.26 17.52 8.31
C GLN A 622 -31.17 16.47 8.32
N TYR A 623 -30.16 16.68 9.16
CA TYR A 623 -29.01 15.80 9.34
C TYR A 623 -28.94 15.34 10.80
N PHE A 624 -28.94 14.04 11.02
CA PHE A 624 -28.81 13.42 12.34
C PHE A 624 -27.64 12.46 12.39
N ARG A 625 -26.98 12.42 13.54
CA ARG A 625 -25.92 11.46 13.86
C ARG A 625 -26.14 10.93 15.27
N ASN A 626 -26.21 9.61 15.42
CA ASN A 626 -26.46 8.91 16.69
C ASN A 626 -27.69 9.45 17.45
N GLY A 627 -28.73 9.86 16.73
CA GLY A 627 -29.97 10.42 17.31
C GLY A 627 -29.93 11.91 17.67
N GLU A 628 -28.79 12.60 17.53
CA GLU A 628 -28.65 14.04 17.74
C GLU A 628 -28.52 14.78 16.40
N LYS A 629 -28.85 16.09 16.36
CA LYS A 629 -28.63 16.90 15.15
C LYS A 629 -27.13 17.02 14.89
N ALA A 630 -26.70 16.85 13.64
CA ALA A 630 -25.29 16.93 13.28
C ALA A 630 -24.71 18.32 13.60
N GLU A 631 -23.66 18.37 14.43
CA GLU A 631 -22.99 19.62 14.83
C GLU A 631 -22.21 20.28 13.67
N GLU A 632 -21.65 19.48 12.76
CA GLU A 632 -20.87 19.95 11.61
C GLU A 632 -21.47 19.46 10.28
N ILE A 633 -22.25 20.32 9.62
CA ILE A 633 -22.82 20.06 8.28
C ILE A 633 -21.73 19.91 7.20
N LYS A 634 -20.53 20.46 7.46
CA LYS A 634 -19.38 20.47 6.53
C LYS A 634 -18.88 19.07 6.14
N ASP A 635 -19.13 18.07 6.98
CA ASP A 635 -18.79 16.67 6.73
C ASP A 635 -19.88 15.90 5.97
N GLU A 636 -21.12 16.39 6.01
CA GLU A 636 -22.28 15.72 5.44
C GLU A 636 -22.38 15.94 3.92
N ILE A 637 -21.94 17.11 3.46
CA ILE A 637 -22.00 17.52 2.06
C ILE A 637 -20.58 17.77 1.56
N SER A 638 -20.22 17.19 0.42
CA SER A 638 -18.94 17.42 -0.23
C SER A 638 -19.11 17.62 -1.74
N THR A 639 -18.23 18.41 -2.35
CA THR A 639 -18.18 18.55 -3.81
C THR A 639 -16.79 18.31 -4.39
N ASP A 640 -16.66 18.35 -5.72
CA ASP A 640 -15.35 18.49 -6.32
C ASP A 640 -14.68 19.79 -5.87
N PRO A 641 -13.33 19.83 -5.86
CA PRO A 641 -12.61 21.03 -5.50
C PRO A 641 -12.96 22.16 -6.48
N ILE A 642 -12.94 23.38 -5.97
CA ILE A 642 -13.08 24.61 -6.75
C ILE A 642 -11.92 25.58 -6.52
N MET A 643 -11.11 25.38 -5.48
CA MET A 643 -9.94 26.18 -5.18
C MET A 643 -8.78 25.27 -4.76
N MET A 644 -7.57 25.67 -5.16
CA MET A 644 -6.33 24.97 -4.84
C MET A 644 -5.35 25.99 -4.27
N GLU A 645 -4.70 25.63 -3.16
CA GLU A 645 -3.63 26.42 -2.54
C GLU A 645 -2.35 25.59 -2.47
N ILE A 646 -1.23 26.18 -2.87
CA ILE A 646 0.08 25.53 -2.90
C ILE A 646 1.03 26.32 -2.00
N MET A 647 1.85 25.59 -1.24
CA MET A 647 2.88 26.21 -0.40
C MET A 647 4.19 26.37 -1.16
N ARG A 648 4.60 27.61 -1.44
CA ARG A 648 5.81 27.94 -2.22
C ARG A 648 7.11 27.38 -1.61
N SER A 649 7.21 27.34 -0.28
CA SER A 649 8.42 26.86 0.42
C SER A 649 8.75 25.40 0.14
N ASP A 650 7.75 24.58 -0.13
CA ASP A 650 7.92 23.13 -0.30
C ASP A 650 8.61 22.77 -1.63
N TRP A 651 8.67 23.72 -2.57
CA TRP A 651 9.25 23.54 -3.91
C TRP A 651 10.69 24.04 -4.03
N ALA A 652 11.31 24.48 -2.92
CA ALA A 652 12.71 24.88 -2.88
C ALA A 652 13.61 23.65 -2.72
N VAL A 653 13.78 22.89 -3.80
CA VAL A 653 14.42 21.56 -3.78
C VAL A 653 15.61 21.46 -4.73
N ALA A 654 16.54 20.55 -4.44
CA ALA A 654 17.66 20.24 -5.32
C ALA A 654 17.26 19.28 -6.46
N PRO A 655 18.01 19.26 -7.59
CA PRO A 655 17.78 18.30 -8.67
C PRO A 655 17.77 16.83 -8.20
N SER A 656 16.73 16.10 -8.55
CA SER A 656 16.43 14.69 -8.18
C SER A 656 16.27 14.44 -6.66
N GLU A 657 16.05 15.49 -5.87
CA GLU A 657 15.67 15.34 -4.46
C GLU A 657 14.23 14.83 -4.34
N LYS A 658 14.02 13.79 -3.52
CA LYS A 658 12.68 13.31 -3.20
C LYS A 658 12.06 14.17 -2.10
N PHE A 659 10.90 14.77 -2.37
CA PHE A 659 10.20 15.64 -1.42
C PHE A 659 8.68 15.43 -1.45
N ASN A 660 7.99 16.03 -0.48
CA ASN A 660 6.53 16.03 -0.39
C ASN A 660 6.04 17.49 -0.41
N ALA A 661 5.13 17.83 -1.33
CA ALA A 661 4.62 19.20 -1.47
C ALA A 661 3.21 19.35 -0.88
N SER A 662 2.96 20.42 -0.13
CA SER A 662 1.65 20.70 0.43
C SER A 662 0.71 21.33 -0.61
N VAL A 663 -0.39 20.65 -0.89
CA VAL A 663 -1.46 21.07 -1.81
C VAL A 663 -2.79 20.92 -1.08
N LYS A 664 -3.46 22.05 -0.79
CA LYS A 664 -4.79 22.06 -0.17
C LYS A 664 -5.85 22.26 -1.25
N LEU A 665 -6.91 21.47 -1.16
CA LEU A 665 -8.03 21.49 -2.09
C LEU A 665 -9.31 21.81 -1.32
N PHE A 666 -10.00 22.85 -1.73
CA PHE A 666 -11.25 23.30 -1.09
C PHE A 666 -12.42 23.13 -2.05
N ASP A 667 -13.52 22.61 -1.50
CA ASP A 667 -14.77 22.42 -2.22
C ASP A 667 -15.70 23.64 -2.12
N GLU A 668 -16.91 23.53 -2.66
CA GLU A 668 -17.91 24.60 -2.66
C GLU A 668 -18.45 24.95 -1.26
N LYS A 669 -18.27 24.06 -0.26
CA LYS A 669 -18.66 24.25 1.15
C LYS A 669 -17.50 24.70 2.03
N ASN A 670 -16.34 25.00 1.45
CA ASN A 670 -15.11 25.37 2.15
C ASN A 670 -14.58 24.26 3.07
N SER A 671 -14.77 23.01 2.66
CA SER A 671 -14.23 21.81 3.30
C SER A 671 -13.01 21.30 2.52
N LEU A 672 -12.07 20.66 3.23
CA LEU A 672 -10.91 20.02 2.61
C LEU A 672 -11.33 18.72 1.93
N VAL A 673 -10.99 18.57 0.65
CA VAL A 673 -11.37 17.40 -0.16
C VAL A 673 -10.17 16.73 -0.82
N SER A 674 -10.34 15.47 -1.20
CA SER A 674 -9.31 14.72 -1.92
C SER A 674 -9.58 14.74 -3.42
N ALA A 675 -8.56 14.95 -4.24
CA ALA A 675 -8.68 14.85 -5.70
C ALA A 675 -7.34 14.47 -6.34
N VAL A 676 -7.42 14.08 -7.61
CA VAL A 676 -6.25 13.78 -8.42
C VAL A 676 -5.76 15.05 -9.11
N VAL A 677 -4.47 15.31 -9.08
CA VAL A 677 -3.82 16.50 -9.64
C VAL A 677 -2.71 16.06 -10.60
N ASN A 678 -2.72 16.63 -11.80
CA ASN A 678 -1.67 16.53 -12.80
C ASN A 678 -0.70 17.70 -12.66
N ILE A 679 0.58 17.41 -12.58
CA ILE A 679 1.65 18.39 -12.41
C ILE A 679 2.39 18.52 -13.73
N SER A 680 2.51 19.76 -14.20
CA SER A 680 3.26 20.09 -15.41
C SER A 680 4.26 21.20 -15.13
N ILE A 681 5.47 21.06 -15.67
CA ILE A 681 6.51 22.10 -15.64
C ILE A 681 6.51 22.77 -17.02
N LEU A 682 6.57 24.09 -17.06
CA LEU A 682 6.36 24.86 -18.29
C LEU A 682 7.65 25.20 -19.05
N GLN A 683 8.83 24.90 -18.48
CA GLN A 683 10.14 25.11 -19.12
C GLN A 683 10.73 23.78 -19.60
N ASP A 684 11.45 23.82 -20.73
CA ASP A 684 12.08 22.62 -21.32
C ASP A 684 13.34 22.16 -20.57
N ASP A 685 14.04 23.08 -19.89
CA ASP A 685 15.29 22.80 -19.18
C ASP A 685 15.10 22.08 -17.81
N VAL A 686 13.86 21.99 -17.33
CA VAL A 686 13.49 21.39 -16.04
C VAL A 686 12.30 20.45 -16.24
N SER A 687 12.36 19.22 -15.73
CA SER A 687 11.30 18.24 -15.92
C SER A 687 11.06 17.38 -14.69
N LEU A 688 9.89 16.74 -14.64
CA LEU A 688 9.52 15.84 -13.57
C LEU A 688 10.32 14.54 -13.67
N ASP A 689 10.93 14.14 -12.55
CA ASP A 689 11.76 12.93 -12.40
C ASP A 689 10.94 11.81 -11.73
N ILE A 690 9.68 11.67 -12.14
CA ILE A 690 8.73 10.67 -11.66
C ILE A 690 8.04 9.97 -12.84
N PRO A 691 7.65 8.69 -12.69
CA PRO A 691 7.07 7.90 -13.78
C PRO A 691 5.68 8.37 -14.23
N SER A 692 4.92 9.05 -13.36
CA SER A 692 3.61 9.61 -13.67
C SER A 692 3.50 11.04 -13.14
N PRO A 693 3.04 12.01 -13.96
CA PRO A 693 2.78 13.38 -13.51
C PRO A 693 1.45 13.52 -12.74
N VAL A 694 0.67 12.44 -12.63
CA VAL A 694 -0.66 12.40 -12.01
C VAL A 694 -0.58 11.81 -10.60
N LEU A 695 -0.98 12.59 -9.60
CA LEU A 695 -0.85 12.24 -8.18
C LEU A 695 -2.17 12.47 -7.42
N LEU A 696 -2.45 11.60 -6.44
CA LEU A 696 -3.60 11.73 -5.56
C LEU A 696 -3.25 12.60 -4.34
N VAL A 697 -3.96 13.70 -4.16
CA VAL A 697 -3.91 14.51 -2.94
C VAL A 697 -4.89 13.93 -1.94
N LYS A 698 -4.37 13.40 -0.82
CA LYS A 698 -5.17 12.87 0.29
C LYS A 698 -5.36 13.93 1.37
N GLN A 699 -6.07 13.59 2.45
CA GLN A 699 -6.42 14.52 3.53
C GLN A 699 -5.25 15.19 4.24
N ASP A 700 -4.06 14.61 4.22
CA ASP A 700 -2.86 15.27 4.75
C ASP A 700 -2.44 16.50 3.94
N SER A 701 -3.15 16.75 2.82
CA SER A 701 -2.91 17.86 1.91
C SER A 701 -1.48 17.84 1.37
N LYS A 702 -0.90 16.65 1.14
CA LYS A 702 0.45 16.48 0.62
C LYS A 702 0.49 15.56 -0.59
N CYS A 703 1.30 15.96 -1.57
CA CYS A 703 1.72 15.13 -2.69
C CYS A 703 3.02 14.43 -2.31
N HIS A 704 2.99 13.10 -2.18
CA HIS A 704 4.18 12.34 -1.79
C HIS A 704 5.06 11.93 -2.97
N GLY A 705 6.37 11.85 -2.72
CA GLY A 705 7.32 11.20 -3.63
C GLY A 705 7.59 11.98 -4.91
N LEU A 706 7.54 13.32 -4.84
CA LEU A 706 7.89 14.20 -5.95
C LEU A 706 9.41 14.25 -6.14
N ALA A 707 9.85 14.39 -7.38
CA ALA A 707 11.24 14.65 -7.74
C ALA A 707 11.29 15.45 -9.05
N ILE A 708 12.24 16.37 -9.17
CA ILE A 708 12.40 17.29 -10.29
C ILE A 708 13.85 17.22 -10.78
N LYS A 709 14.09 17.04 -12.07
CA LYS A 709 15.43 17.07 -12.70
C LYS A 709 15.63 18.37 -13.48
N GLY A 710 16.85 18.87 -13.52
CA GLY A 710 17.18 20.12 -14.21
C GLY A 710 18.49 20.72 -13.71
N LYS A 711 18.97 21.78 -14.38
CA LYS A 711 20.23 22.43 -14.01
C LYS A 711 20.12 23.15 -12.68
N ILE A 712 21.17 23.09 -11.85
CA ILE A 712 21.23 23.88 -10.61
C ILE A 712 20.95 25.35 -10.94
N ASN A 713 20.19 26.04 -10.08
CA ASN A 713 19.86 27.46 -10.21
C ASN A 713 19.00 27.83 -11.43
N SER A 714 18.48 26.85 -12.17
CA SER A 714 17.49 27.11 -13.22
C SER A 714 16.14 27.51 -12.62
N ASP A 715 15.49 28.47 -13.27
CA ASP A 715 14.16 28.93 -12.90
C ASP A 715 13.12 28.05 -13.58
N PHE A 716 12.06 27.71 -12.84
CA PHE A 716 10.95 26.93 -13.35
C PHE A 716 9.59 27.42 -12.80
N ASP A 717 8.55 27.16 -13.57
CA ASP A 717 7.16 27.46 -13.29
C ASP A 717 6.41 26.14 -13.25
N ILE A 718 5.53 26.00 -12.25
CA ILE A 718 4.76 24.79 -12.05
C ILE A 718 3.30 25.11 -12.26
N ASN A 719 2.66 24.30 -13.09
CA ASN A 719 1.24 24.34 -13.35
C ASN A 719 0.62 23.03 -12.83
N LEU A 720 -0.10 23.13 -11.72
CA LEU A 720 -0.88 22.04 -11.15
C LEU A 720 -2.32 22.15 -11.65
N ARG A 721 -2.88 21.06 -12.15
CA ARG A 721 -4.26 20.99 -12.66
C ARG A 721 -4.99 19.78 -12.11
N THR A 722 -6.23 19.94 -11.67
CA THR A 722 -7.06 18.78 -11.27
C THR A 722 -7.37 17.88 -12.47
N VAL A 723 -7.43 16.57 -12.22
CA VAL A 723 -7.85 15.53 -13.17
C VAL A 723 -9.20 15.02 -12.70
N GLY A 724 -10.28 15.47 -13.35
CA GLY A 724 -11.64 15.17 -12.89
C GLY A 724 -12.71 16.01 -13.58
N SER A 725 -13.88 16.11 -12.93
CA SER A 725 -15.07 16.77 -13.51
C SER A 725 -15.09 18.30 -13.38
N GLN A 726 -14.19 18.88 -12.57
CA GLN A 726 -13.90 20.32 -12.50
C GLN A 726 -12.43 20.54 -12.82
N PHE A 727 -12.13 21.48 -13.74
CA PHE A 727 -10.75 21.89 -14.02
C PHE A 727 -10.41 23.15 -13.24
N ILE A 728 -9.48 23.00 -12.30
CA ILE A 728 -8.86 24.10 -11.57
C ILE A 728 -7.37 23.98 -11.84
N GLY A 729 -6.76 25.09 -12.22
CA GLY A 729 -5.33 25.18 -12.43
C GLY A 729 -4.75 26.31 -11.60
N VAL A 730 -3.60 26.06 -10.96
CA VAL A 730 -2.79 27.09 -10.34
C VAL A 730 -1.41 27.04 -10.96
N THR A 731 -0.93 28.19 -11.41
CA THR A 731 0.45 28.36 -11.89
C THR A 731 1.22 29.16 -10.86
N GLU A 732 2.22 28.54 -10.25
CA GLU A 732 3.21 29.24 -9.43
C GLU A 732 4.43 29.56 -10.30
N ARG A 733 4.89 30.82 -10.26
CA ARG A 733 5.97 31.31 -11.13
C ARG A 733 7.21 31.72 -10.35
N GLY A 734 8.37 31.61 -10.98
CA GLY A 734 9.65 32.05 -10.41
C GLY A 734 10.09 31.19 -9.22
N LEU A 735 9.95 29.87 -9.36
CA LEU A 735 10.60 28.90 -8.49
C LEU A 735 12.00 28.62 -9.02
N ARG A 736 12.93 28.22 -8.15
CA ARG A 736 14.33 28.04 -8.52
C ARG A 736 14.91 26.79 -7.88
N LEU A 737 15.54 25.95 -8.70
CA LEU A 737 16.24 24.75 -8.22
C LEU A 737 17.43 25.13 -7.34
N GLN A 738 17.53 24.50 -6.18
CA GLN A 738 18.61 24.73 -5.22
C GLN A 738 19.91 23.99 -5.64
N GLU A 739 21.03 24.37 -5.02
CA GLU A 739 22.28 23.62 -5.16
C GLU A 739 22.14 22.19 -4.64
N CYS A 740 22.92 21.26 -5.22
CA CYS A 740 22.96 19.89 -4.72
C CYS A 740 23.32 19.82 -3.23
N LEU A 741 22.70 18.88 -2.53
CA LEU A 741 23.02 18.59 -1.14
C LEU A 741 24.51 18.27 -0.97
N PRO A 742 25.14 18.62 0.17
CA PRO A 742 26.54 18.28 0.45
C PRO A 742 26.80 16.78 0.23
N GLY A 743 27.85 16.43 -0.52
CA GLY A 743 28.15 15.03 -0.90
C GLY A 743 27.54 14.57 -2.23
N PHE A 744 26.74 15.42 -2.89
CA PHE A 744 26.21 15.21 -4.22
C PHE A 744 26.76 16.25 -5.20
N ILE A 745 27.11 15.83 -6.41
CA ILE A 745 27.54 16.71 -7.50
C ILE A 745 26.57 16.52 -8.67
N GLN A 746 26.26 17.60 -9.37
CA GLN A 746 25.44 17.53 -10.57
C GLN A 746 26.20 16.80 -11.67
N ASP A 747 25.60 15.74 -12.20
CA ASP A 747 26.12 15.02 -13.35
C ASP A 747 25.74 15.78 -14.64
N SER A 748 26.75 16.28 -15.35
CA SER A 748 26.62 17.06 -16.58
C SER A 748 25.96 16.31 -17.74
N GLY A 749 25.83 14.98 -17.67
CA GLY A 749 25.11 14.19 -18.68
C GLY A 749 23.63 13.96 -18.39
N THR A 750 23.20 14.03 -17.12
CA THR A 750 21.81 13.70 -16.72
C THR A 750 21.08 14.83 -16.01
N ASP A 751 21.77 15.93 -15.68
CA ASP A 751 21.22 17.07 -14.92
C ASP A 751 20.55 16.64 -13.59
N THR A 752 21.13 15.61 -12.96
CA THR A 752 20.72 15.08 -11.66
C THR A 752 21.84 15.21 -10.64
N CYS A 753 21.52 15.42 -9.36
CA CYS A 753 22.51 15.38 -8.28
C CYS A 753 22.84 13.93 -7.94
N LYS A 754 24.06 13.47 -8.25
CA LYS A 754 24.54 12.12 -7.93
C LYS A 754 25.53 12.13 -6.77
N CYS A 755 25.45 11.10 -5.93
CA CYS A 755 26.43 10.87 -4.86
C CYS A 755 27.82 10.70 -5.46
N VAL A 756 28.80 11.42 -4.92
CA VAL A 756 30.15 11.44 -5.45
C VAL A 756 30.82 10.07 -5.27
N PRO A 757 31.54 9.53 -6.28
CA PRO A 757 32.23 8.25 -6.15
C PRO A 757 33.28 8.27 -5.02
N ARG A 758 33.41 7.13 -4.31
CA ARG A 758 34.38 6.91 -3.20
C ARG A 758 35.84 7.28 -3.52
N LYS A 759 36.22 7.37 -4.80
CA LYS A 759 37.58 7.71 -5.25
C LYS A 759 37.97 9.19 -5.04
N ILE A 760 37.00 10.09 -4.87
CA ILE A 760 37.25 11.53 -4.78
C ILE A 760 37.33 12.02 -3.33
N TYR A 761 36.51 11.45 -2.43
CA TYR A 761 36.51 11.79 -1.00
C TYR A 761 36.73 10.55 -0.15
N ASP A 762 37.93 10.43 0.43
CA ASP A 762 38.39 9.24 1.14
C ASP A 762 37.56 8.91 2.40
N GLY A 763 36.94 9.93 3.02
CA GLY A 763 36.08 9.78 4.19
C GLY A 763 34.61 9.43 3.90
N LEU A 764 34.17 9.41 2.63
CA LEU A 764 32.77 9.14 2.25
C LEU A 764 32.48 7.62 2.21
N SER A 765 31.53 7.15 3.03
CA SER A 765 31.12 5.73 3.08
C SER A 765 30.06 5.41 2.02
N ARG A 766 28.90 6.07 2.12
CA ARG A 766 27.74 5.92 1.22
C ARG A 766 26.81 7.13 1.32
N CYS A 767 25.96 7.32 0.31
CA CYS A 767 24.80 8.21 0.38
C CYS A 767 23.52 7.37 0.30
N GLU A 768 22.53 7.63 1.14
CA GLU A 768 21.24 6.94 1.15
C GLU A 768 20.09 7.96 1.23
N GLY A 769 19.28 8.04 0.17
CA GLY A 769 18.28 9.11 0.02
C GLY A 769 18.97 10.48 0.04
N ASN A 770 18.59 11.34 1.00
CA ASN A 770 19.16 12.68 1.21
C ASN A 770 20.28 12.68 2.29
N ASN A 771 20.67 11.52 2.83
CA ASN A 771 21.65 11.41 3.92
C ASN A 771 23.02 10.97 3.42
N VAL A 772 24.07 11.56 4.00
CA VAL A 772 25.47 11.21 3.74
C VAL A 772 26.08 10.54 4.98
N TYR A 773 26.76 9.42 4.76
CA TYR A 773 27.46 8.68 5.83
C TYR A 773 28.97 8.79 5.66
N LEU A 774 29.66 9.13 6.75
CA LEU A 774 31.12 9.23 6.82
C LEU A 774 31.72 8.08 7.63
N LYS A 775 32.95 7.71 7.31
CA LYS A 775 33.73 6.71 8.06
C LYS A 775 34.08 7.26 9.46
N THR A 776 34.04 6.41 10.50
CA THR A 776 34.45 6.80 11.87
C THR A 776 35.86 7.41 11.87
N GLY A 777 36.06 8.46 12.69
CA GLY A 777 37.36 9.15 12.82
C GLY A 777 37.75 10.07 11.65
N HIS A 778 36.83 10.33 10.72
CA HIS A 778 36.96 11.36 9.70
C HIS A 778 36.06 12.55 10.05
N TRP A 779 36.52 13.75 9.73
CA TRP A 779 35.76 14.98 9.78
C TRP A 779 35.29 15.35 8.37
N GLY A 780 34.05 15.84 8.24
CA GLY A 780 33.48 16.31 6.99
C GLY A 780 32.88 17.71 7.14
N GLY A 781 33.30 18.63 6.29
CA GLY A 781 32.86 20.02 6.35
C GLY A 781 33.17 20.81 5.09
N ARG A 782 32.60 22.01 4.97
CA ARG A 782 32.91 22.94 3.89
C ARG A 782 34.10 23.82 4.31
N VAL A 783 35.21 23.74 3.58
CA VAL A 783 36.38 24.63 3.73
C VAL A 783 36.59 25.36 2.41
N GLY A 784 36.60 26.69 2.43
CA GLY A 784 36.79 27.50 1.21
C GLY A 784 35.69 27.34 0.15
N GLY A 785 34.48 26.90 0.54
CA GLY A 785 33.35 26.68 -0.37
C GLY A 785 33.24 25.25 -0.93
N GLN A 786 34.25 24.40 -0.74
CA GLN A 786 34.22 22.99 -1.16
C GLN A 786 33.99 22.05 0.02
N PHE A 787 33.19 21.00 -0.18
CA PHE A 787 33.06 19.92 0.78
C PHE A 787 34.31 19.03 0.75
N VAL A 788 34.96 18.86 1.90
CA VAL A 788 36.18 18.06 2.05
C VAL A 788 36.01 17.11 3.23
N THR A 789 36.61 15.93 3.13
CA THR A 789 36.70 14.97 4.24
C THR A 789 38.18 14.76 4.61
N TYR A 790 38.50 14.75 5.90
CA TYR A 790 39.87 14.57 6.39
C TYR A 790 39.90 13.83 7.73
N PRO A 791 40.92 13.00 8.04
CA PRO A 791 41.03 12.33 9.35
C PRO A 791 41.15 13.32 10.52
N CYS A 792 40.33 13.19 11.57
CA CYS A 792 40.38 14.09 12.73
C CYS A 792 41.32 13.59 13.84
N PRO A 793 41.81 14.43 14.75
CA PRO A 793 42.58 13.96 15.90
C PRO A 793 41.77 12.98 16.79
N GLN A 794 42.46 12.12 17.54
CA GLN A 794 41.80 11.12 18.38
C GLN A 794 40.95 11.79 19.47
N GLY A 795 39.68 11.40 19.59
CA GLY A 795 38.73 11.97 20.56
C GLY A 795 38.14 13.34 20.18
N TYR A 796 38.32 13.80 18.93
CA TYR A 796 37.83 15.10 18.46
C TYR A 796 36.53 15.00 17.65
N CYS A 797 36.34 13.94 16.87
CA CYS A 797 35.09 13.66 16.16
C CYS A 797 34.04 13.05 17.10
N SER A 798 32.77 13.12 16.71
CA SER A 798 31.69 12.43 17.43
C SER A 798 31.88 10.89 17.39
N ASP A 799 31.61 10.24 18.54
CA ASP A 799 31.62 8.79 18.72
C ASP A 799 30.20 8.19 18.60
N ASP A 800 29.22 8.96 18.13
CA ASP A 800 27.82 8.52 18.05
C ASP A 800 27.62 7.59 16.84
N VAL A 801 27.91 6.30 17.04
CA VAL A 801 28.03 5.34 15.95
C VAL A 801 26.80 4.47 15.77
N THR A 802 26.23 4.50 14.56
CA THR A 802 25.21 3.52 14.12
C THR A 802 25.87 2.29 13.49
N GLY A 803 25.36 1.08 13.76
CA GLY A 803 25.80 -0.13 13.05
C GLY A 803 27.18 -0.67 13.47
N GLY A 804 27.48 -0.73 14.78
CA GLY A 804 28.63 -1.48 15.30
C GLY A 804 29.99 -0.77 15.19
N GLY A 805 30.03 0.57 15.23
CA GLY A 805 31.29 1.32 15.42
C GLY A 805 32.00 1.83 14.15
N ARG A 806 31.41 1.70 12.94
CA ARG A 806 32.13 1.90 11.66
C ARG A 806 31.76 3.13 10.81
N GLU A 807 30.53 3.66 10.90
CA GLU A 807 30.09 4.85 10.15
C GLU A 807 29.09 5.68 10.93
N TYR A 808 29.09 6.99 10.68
CA TYR A 808 28.15 7.91 11.31
C TYR A 808 27.49 8.82 10.27
N ARG A 809 26.25 9.21 10.54
CA ARG A 809 25.49 10.13 9.68
C ARG A 809 26.09 11.52 9.81
N LEU A 810 26.36 12.17 8.68
CA LEU A 810 26.77 13.56 8.66
C LEU A 810 25.57 14.47 9.01
N ASP A 811 25.36 14.72 10.30
CA ASP A 811 24.55 15.84 10.77
C ASP A 811 25.49 17.02 11.04
N LEU A 812 25.14 18.21 10.54
CA LEU A 812 25.94 19.42 10.75
C LEU A 812 26.04 19.82 12.23
N LYS A 813 25.13 19.33 13.08
CA LYS A 813 25.04 19.64 14.52
C LYS A 813 25.89 18.74 15.41
N ASP A 814 26.18 17.50 14.98
CA ASP A 814 26.85 16.47 15.80
C ASP A 814 28.09 15.88 15.10
N ARG A 815 28.95 16.76 14.56
CA ARG A 815 30.19 16.37 13.83
C ARG A 815 31.38 16.14 14.76
N CYS A 816 31.42 16.88 15.86
CA CYS A 816 32.53 16.94 16.79
C CYS A 816 32.10 16.37 18.15
N ALA A 817 33.07 15.86 18.91
CA ALA A 817 32.84 15.34 20.26
C ALA A 817 32.18 16.38 21.19
N GLU A 818 31.59 15.91 22.28
CA GLU A 818 30.84 16.75 23.22
C GLU A 818 31.63 18.00 23.65
N ASN A 819 30.93 19.14 23.73
CA ASN A 819 31.45 20.45 24.10
C ASN A 819 32.53 21.04 23.18
N ARG A 820 32.87 20.37 22.06
CA ARG A 820 33.66 20.97 20.98
C ARG A 820 32.80 21.81 20.05
N ASN A 821 33.44 22.76 19.38
CA ASN A 821 32.80 23.64 18.43
C ASN A 821 32.52 22.89 17.11
N GLN A 822 31.23 22.77 16.78
CA GLN A 822 30.75 21.97 15.66
C GLN A 822 31.06 22.58 14.28
N SER A 823 31.34 23.89 14.24
CA SER A 823 31.75 24.59 13.03
C SER A 823 33.26 24.59 12.82
N SER A 824 34.04 24.05 13.77
CA SER A 824 35.49 24.15 13.75
C SER A 824 36.12 23.15 12.78
N THR A 825 37.17 23.58 12.09
CA THR A 825 37.92 22.71 11.18
C THR A 825 38.63 21.63 11.99
N LEU A 826 38.49 20.37 11.59
CA LEU A 826 39.00 19.20 12.34
C LEU A 826 38.55 19.11 13.81
N CYS A 827 37.49 19.84 14.19
CA CYS A 827 37.00 19.96 15.56
C CYS A 827 38.05 20.51 16.55
N GLY A 828 38.94 21.39 16.07
CA GLY A 828 40.08 21.91 16.83
C GLY A 828 39.73 22.80 18.02
N SER A 829 38.61 23.53 17.99
CA SER A 829 38.22 24.46 19.07
C SER A 829 37.11 23.95 19.99
N CYS A 830 37.10 24.43 21.24
CA CYS A 830 35.99 24.21 22.18
C CYS A 830 34.84 25.21 21.94
N ARG A 831 33.62 24.88 22.42
CA ARG A 831 32.50 25.84 22.42
C ARG A 831 32.84 27.07 23.27
N TYR A 832 32.16 28.18 23.00
CA TYR A 832 32.33 29.40 23.79
C TYR A 832 32.06 29.15 25.28
N GLY A 833 32.95 29.62 26.16
CA GLY A 833 32.90 29.37 27.62
C GLY A 833 33.54 28.06 28.08
N TYR A 834 33.89 27.15 27.15
CA TYR A 834 34.53 25.87 27.47
C TYR A 834 36.02 25.92 27.13
N SER A 835 36.83 25.16 27.88
CA SER A 835 38.28 25.07 27.68
C SER A 835 38.72 23.62 27.56
N VAL A 836 39.88 23.39 26.93
CA VAL A 836 40.46 22.04 26.84
C VAL A 836 40.96 21.63 28.24
N PHE A 837 40.61 20.42 28.67
CA PHE A 837 41.12 19.88 29.93
C PHE A 837 42.59 19.45 29.83
N MET A 838 43.33 19.64 30.92
CA MET A 838 44.69 19.15 31.05
C MET A 838 44.64 17.65 31.38
N GLY A 839 45.33 16.82 30.60
CA GLY A 839 45.38 15.36 30.79
C GLY A 839 44.42 14.52 29.94
N ASN A 840 43.44 15.12 29.24
CA ASN A 840 42.61 14.43 28.24
C ASN A 840 42.19 15.37 27.09
N GLU A 841 41.54 14.84 26.06
CA GLU A 841 41.14 15.60 24.86
C GLU A 841 39.72 16.18 24.92
N LYS A 842 39.08 16.23 26.10
CA LYS A 842 37.71 16.73 26.24
C LYS A 842 37.68 18.25 26.50
N CYS A 843 36.59 18.89 26.08
CA CYS A 843 36.27 20.27 26.43
C CYS A 843 35.29 20.28 27.60
N GLY A 844 35.52 21.13 28.60
CA GLY A 844 34.64 21.27 29.76
C GLY A 844 34.59 22.71 30.27
N ASP A 845 33.60 22.98 31.12
CA ASP A 845 33.49 24.27 31.81
C ASP A 845 34.69 24.43 32.75
N CYS A 846 35.30 25.61 32.72
CA CYS A 846 36.61 25.83 33.32
C CYS A 846 36.71 27.17 34.04
N SER A 847 37.05 27.13 35.33
CA SER A 847 37.36 28.29 36.16
C SER A 847 38.81 28.26 36.65
N ASN A 848 39.41 29.42 36.90
CA ASN A 848 40.82 29.55 37.29
C ASN A 848 41.14 29.06 38.72
N ASN A 849 40.18 28.44 39.42
CA ASN A 849 40.34 28.04 40.82
C ASN A 849 41.36 26.89 41.00
N HIS A 850 41.58 26.11 39.95
CA HIS A 850 42.46 24.94 39.95
C HIS A 850 43.96 25.25 39.77
N LEU A 851 44.35 26.52 39.61
CA LEU A 851 45.76 26.93 39.51
C LEU A 851 46.58 26.55 40.75
N TRP A 852 45.97 26.44 41.94
CA TRP A 852 46.64 25.95 43.15
C TRP A 852 47.14 24.50 43.05
N LEU A 853 46.59 23.70 42.12
CA LEU A 853 47.10 22.35 41.84
C LEU A 853 48.56 22.37 41.35
N LEU A 854 49.06 23.49 40.79
CA LEU A 854 50.47 23.64 40.45
C LEU A 854 51.39 23.48 41.67
N VAL A 855 50.99 23.99 42.83
CA VAL A 855 51.79 23.89 44.06
C VAL A 855 51.85 22.43 44.52
N ILE A 856 50.71 21.75 44.52
CA ILE A 856 50.62 20.31 44.84
C ILE A 856 51.44 19.50 43.82
N PHE A 857 51.38 19.87 42.55
CA PHE A 857 52.09 19.22 41.47
C PHE A 857 53.61 19.35 41.60
N PHE A 858 54.14 20.54 41.88
CA PHE A 858 55.57 20.76 42.07
C PHE A 858 56.10 20.04 43.33
N ILE A 859 55.36 20.10 44.45
CA ILE A 859 55.72 19.39 45.68
C ILE A 859 55.63 17.87 45.49
N GLY A 860 54.56 17.39 44.86
CA GLY A 860 54.35 15.97 44.57
C GLY A 860 55.43 15.40 43.65
N THR A 861 55.78 16.14 42.59
CA THR A 861 56.86 15.75 41.67
C THR A 861 58.22 15.74 42.37
N LEU A 862 58.50 16.71 43.25
CA LEU A 862 59.70 16.72 44.09
C LEU A 862 59.77 15.49 45.00
N MET A 863 58.69 15.17 45.71
CA MET A 863 58.62 13.98 46.57
C MET A 863 58.79 12.68 45.79
N LEU A 864 58.17 12.58 44.61
CA LEU A 864 58.30 11.42 43.72
C LEU A 864 59.74 11.24 43.24
N VAL A 865 60.42 12.32 42.81
CA VAL A 865 61.83 12.27 42.40
C VAL A 865 62.73 11.88 43.59
N LEU A 866 62.47 12.39 44.79
CA LEU A 866 63.19 12.01 46.01
C LEU A 866 62.95 10.55 46.42
N LEU A 867 61.73 10.03 46.19
CA LEU A 867 61.38 8.63 46.42
C LEU A 867 62.11 7.71 45.43
N ILE A 868 62.13 8.04 44.14
CA ILE A 868 62.87 7.27 43.12
C ILE A 868 64.38 7.24 43.47
N LEU A 869 64.93 8.37 43.92
CA LEU A 869 66.31 8.45 44.43
C LEU A 869 66.56 7.55 45.64
N LYS A 870 65.56 7.34 46.51
CA LYS A 870 65.64 6.48 47.70
C LYS A 870 65.54 5.00 47.35
N ILE A 871 64.65 4.62 46.44
CA ILE A 871 64.46 3.22 46.03
C ILE A 871 65.66 2.70 45.22
N ASN A 872 66.47 3.60 44.61
CA ASN A 872 67.62 3.23 43.78
C ASN A 872 67.22 2.30 42.63
N VAL A 873 66.08 2.59 41.99
CA VAL A 873 65.64 1.86 40.81
C VAL A 873 66.53 2.29 39.65
N ASP A 874 67.47 1.44 39.27
CA ASP A 874 68.23 1.59 38.04
C ASP A 874 67.45 0.89 36.93
N ILE A 875 66.53 1.62 36.27
CA ILE A 875 65.74 1.08 35.15
C ILE A 875 66.66 0.68 33.98
N PHE A 876 67.90 1.17 33.98
CA PHE A 876 68.96 0.82 33.03
C PHE A 876 69.91 -0.29 33.50
N THR A 877 69.72 -0.86 34.70
CA THR A 877 70.17 -2.25 34.87
C THR A 877 69.28 -3.08 33.97
N VAL A 878 69.86 -3.48 32.83
CA VAL A 878 69.58 -4.52 31.81
C VAL A 878 68.17 -5.14 31.70
N TYR A 879 67.46 -5.28 32.81
CA TYR A 879 66.16 -5.92 32.98
C TYR A 879 64.96 -5.14 32.40
N LEU A 880 64.89 -3.79 32.46
CA LEU A 880 63.63 -3.05 32.24
C LEU A 880 63.60 -2.14 30.99
N ASN A 881 64.67 -2.08 30.19
CA ASN A 881 64.73 -1.13 29.07
C ASN A 881 63.79 -1.50 27.91
N SER A 882 63.76 -2.78 27.50
CA SER A 882 62.81 -3.27 26.49
C SER A 882 61.36 -3.19 26.98
N TRP A 883 61.12 -3.49 28.26
CA TRP A 883 59.83 -3.30 28.91
C TRP A 883 59.33 -1.84 28.82
N LEU A 884 60.18 -0.88 29.18
CA LEU A 884 59.83 0.54 29.13
C LEU A 884 59.61 0.99 27.68
N TYR A 885 60.44 0.52 26.75
CA TYR A 885 60.26 0.76 25.33
C TYR A 885 58.89 0.27 24.85
N SER A 886 58.51 -0.98 25.16
CA SER A 886 57.21 -1.56 24.77
C SER A 886 56.03 -0.68 25.17
N TYR A 887 55.92 -0.28 26.43
CA TYR A 887 54.79 0.54 26.88
C TYR A 887 54.83 1.98 26.37
N GLN A 888 56.01 2.54 26.13
CA GLN A 888 56.13 3.89 25.57
C GLN A 888 55.73 3.97 24.10
N ILE A 889 55.83 2.86 23.34
CA ILE A 889 55.50 2.87 21.91
C ILE A 889 54.20 2.17 21.53
N ILE A 890 53.66 1.27 22.37
CA ILE A 890 52.50 0.44 22.02
C ILE A 890 51.30 1.24 21.53
N GLY A 891 51.03 2.40 22.14
CA GLY A 891 49.93 3.29 21.72
C GLY A 891 50.06 3.84 20.31
N PHE A 892 51.27 3.90 19.73
CA PHE A 892 51.50 4.33 18.35
C PHE A 892 51.41 3.19 17.33
N LEU A 893 51.42 1.93 17.79
CA LEU A 893 51.36 0.74 16.96
C LEU A 893 49.93 0.24 16.72
N LEU A 894 48.99 0.65 17.58
CA LEU A 894 47.57 0.31 17.47
C LEU A 894 46.87 1.12 16.38
N GLN A 895 45.86 0.53 15.74
CA GLN A 895 44.98 1.26 14.83
C GLN A 895 44.15 2.31 15.57
N LYS A 896 43.87 3.40 14.86
CA LYS A 896 43.09 4.52 15.39
C LYS A 896 41.64 4.12 15.63
N GLY A 897 41.15 4.35 16.85
CA GLY A 897 39.84 3.87 17.33
C GLY A 897 39.95 2.62 18.21
N GLU A 898 41.13 1.99 18.27
CA GLU A 898 41.44 0.92 19.21
C GLU A 898 42.05 1.52 20.47
N GLY A 899 41.43 1.24 21.61
CA GLY A 899 41.99 1.52 22.92
C GLY A 899 42.42 0.22 23.59
N LEU A 900 43.47 0.32 24.40
CA LEU A 900 43.74 -0.66 25.44
C LEU A 900 42.75 -0.46 26.58
N ASP A 901 42.56 -1.48 27.41
CA ASP A 901 41.72 -1.34 28.59
C ASP A 901 42.21 -0.20 29.54
N SER A 902 41.34 0.21 30.48
CA SER A 902 41.61 1.36 31.35
C SER A 902 42.81 1.14 32.29
N PHE A 903 43.05 -0.08 32.76
CA PHE A 903 44.20 -0.40 33.60
C PHE A 903 45.49 -0.38 32.80
N LEU A 904 45.49 -0.94 31.59
CA LEU A 904 46.68 -0.92 30.75
C LEU A 904 47.00 0.48 30.22
N THR A 905 45.99 1.30 29.96
CA THR A 905 46.14 2.73 29.67
C THR A 905 46.79 3.46 30.85
N PHE A 906 46.42 3.11 32.09
CA PHE A 906 47.07 3.61 33.30
C PHE A 906 48.56 3.21 33.40
N VAL A 907 48.89 1.94 33.11
CA VAL A 907 50.28 1.45 33.08
C VAL A 907 51.10 2.16 32.00
N VAL A 908 50.55 2.33 30.80
CA VAL A 908 51.16 3.10 29.70
C VAL A 908 51.37 4.55 30.13
N GLY A 909 50.41 5.14 30.84
CA GLY A 909 50.52 6.48 31.43
C GLY A 909 51.72 6.61 32.38
N ILE A 910 51.87 5.68 33.33
CA ILE A 910 53.01 5.66 34.26
C ILE A 910 54.34 5.57 33.50
N ALA A 911 54.45 4.67 32.51
CA ALA A 911 55.65 4.50 31.68
C ALA A 911 56.02 5.78 30.88
N ASN A 912 55.02 6.61 30.65
CA ASN A 912 55.10 7.86 29.90
C ASN A 912 55.10 9.11 30.78
N TRP A 913 55.13 8.94 32.11
CA TRP A 913 55.06 10.03 33.09
C TRP A 913 53.80 10.91 32.94
N GLU A 914 52.67 10.26 32.65
CA GLU A 914 51.33 10.87 32.55
C GLU A 914 50.37 10.21 33.55
N LEU A 915 49.40 10.98 34.05
CA LEU A 915 48.28 10.49 34.84
C LEU A 915 47.04 10.41 33.93
N PRO A 916 46.80 9.29 33.25
CA PRO A 916 45.67 9.15 32.34
C PRO A 916 44.35 9.02 33.12
N GLY A 917 43.29 9.63 32.60
CA GLY A 917 41.90 9.34 33.03
C GLY A 917 41.19 10.46 33.80
N TYR A 918 41.89 11.41 34.43
CA TYR A 918 41.26 12.54 35.12
C TYR A 918 41.67 13.86 34.46
N GLY A 919 40.87 14.33 33.50
CA GLY A 919 41.06 15.65 32.92
C GLY A 919 40.63 16.73 33.91
N SER A 920 41.54 17.64 34.25
CA SER A 920 41.23 18.78 35.11
C SER A 920 41.25 20.08 34.31
N CYS A 921 40.31 20.98 34.59
CA CYS A 921 40.38 22.36 34.14
C CYS A 921 41.62 23.03 34.75
N PHE A 922 42.58 23.43 33.92
CA PHE A 922 43.81 24.08 34.39
C PHE A 922 43.71 25.61 34.34
N CYS A 923 43.23 26.16 33.22
CA CYS A 923 43.05 27.60 33.01
C CYS A 923 41.90 27.84 32.02
N SER A 924 41.09 28.86 32.27
CA SER A 924 40.05 29.30 31.33
C SER A 924 40.68 29.81 30.03
N GLY A 925 40.15 29.41 28.88
CA GLY A 925 40.62 29.81 27.55
C GLY A 925 41.79 28.98 27.00
N LEU A 926 42.08 27.82 27.60
CA LEU A 926 43.18 26.95 27.14
C LEU A 926 42.86 26.31 25.78
N THR A 927 43.67 26.62 24.75
CA THR A 927 43.60 25.99 23.41
C THR A 927 44.49 24.75 23.31
N ASN A 928 44.34 23.97 22.23
CA ASN A 928 45.12 22.75 22.03
C ASN A 928 46.62 23.05 21.81
N LEU A 929 46.96 24.15 21.12
CA LEU A 929 48.35 24.59 20.99
C LEU A 929 48.99 24.95 22.33
N TYR A 930 48.30 25.72 23.18
CA TYR A 930 48.82 26.08 24.50
C TYR A 930 48.97 24.87 25.42
N LYS A 931 48.03 23.91 25.35
CA LYS A 931 48.14 22.62 26.06
C LYS A 931 49.40 21.84 25.64
N LEU A 932 49.66 21.72 24.33
CA LEU A 932 50.88 21.09 23.81
C LEU A 932 52.15 21.80 24.33
N GLY A 933 52.15 23.13 24.40
CA GLY A 933 53.24 23.91 24.97
C GLY A 933 53.46 23.66 26.47
N ILE A 934 52.40 23.68 27.27
CA ILE A 934 52.45 23.46 28.73
C ILE A 934 52.94 22.04 29.06
N ASN A 935 52.67 21.05 28.20
CA ASN A 935 53.14 19.68 28.38
C ASN A 935 54.69 19.56 28.42
N TYR A 936 55.45 20.53 27.90
CA TYR A 936 56.92 20.57 28.11
C TYR A 936 57.30 20.85 29.56
N GLY A 937 56.42 21.49 30.33
CA GLY A 937 56.71 21.97 31.69
C GLY A 937 57.13 20.86 32.63
N LEU A 938 56.44 19.71 32.61
CA LEU A 938 56.74 18.58 33.51
C LEU A 938 58.09 17.91 33.20
N PRO A 939 58.39 17.48 31.96
CA PRO A 939 59.71 16.94 31.63
C PRO A 939 60.85 17.91 31.92
N ILE A 940 60.70 19.19 31.57
CA ILE A 940 61.73 20.21 31.81
C ILE A 940 61.92 20.44 33.32
N TYR A 941 60.83 20.52 34.10
CA TYR A 941 60.91 20.66 35.55
C TYR A 941 61.65 19.50 36.20
N VAL A 942 61.37 18.25 35.80
CA VAL A 942 62.08 17.07 36.30
C VAL A 942 63.57 17.13 35.95
N LEU A 943 63.93 17.50 34.71
CA LEU A 943 65.32 17.64 34.29
C LEU A 943 66.06 18.74 35.08
N VAL A 944 65.43 19.91 35.28
CA VAL A 944 65.99 21.02 36.08
C VAL A 944 66.15 20.61 37.54
N LEU A 945 65.14 19.95 38.12
CA LEU A 945 65.19 19.48 39.50
C LEU A 945 66.36 18.51 39.70
N LEU A 946 66.61 17.61 38.76
CA LEU A 946 67.73 16.68 38.81
C LEU A 946 69.10 17.38 38.72
N LEU A 947 69.21 18.44 37.91
CA LEU A 947 70.43 19.26 37.85
C LEU A 947 70.69 19.96 39.19
N VAL A 948 69.65 20.49 39.83
CA VAL A 948 69.74 21.14 41.15
C VAL A 948 70.10 20.12 42.23
N LEU A 949 69.43 18.96 42.28
CA LEU A 949 69.73 17.89 43.24
C LEU A 949 71.15 17.33 43.04
N SER A 950 71.64 17.23 41.81
CA SER A 950 73.02 16.84 41.49
C SER A 950 74.07 17.85 41.99
N LYS A 951 73.76 19.15 41.96
CA LYS A 951 74.62 20.18 42.55
C LYS A 951 74.62 20.11 44.08
N ILE A 952 73.45 19.92 44.70
CA ILE A 952 73.30 19.77 46.16
C ILE A 952 74.01 18.52 46.68
N ALA A 953 73.91 17.41 45.94
CA ALA A 953 74.58 16.15 46.26
C ALA A 953 76.10 16.31 46.40
N LYS A 954 76.72 17.15 45.55
CA LYS A 954 78.16 17.45 45.59
C LYS A 954 78.57 18.30 46.81
N LEU A 955 77.65 19.07 47.38
CA LEU A 955 77.89 19.90 48.56
C LEU A 955 77.76 19.14 49.89
N ARG A 956 77.10 17.96 49.91
CA ARG A 956 76.83 17.15 51.12
C ARG A 956 77.15 15.66 50.88
N PRO A 957 78.42 15.22 51.03
CA PRO A 957 78.86 13.88 50.65
C PRO A 957 78.26 12.71 51.46
N GLY A 958 77.74 12.96 52.66
CA GLY A 958 77.09 11.95 53.51
C GLY A 958 75.61 11.67 53.21
N CYS A 959 74.99 12.39 52.27
CA CYS A 959 73.58 12.21 51.94
C CYS A 959 73.37 11.06 50.94
N TYR A 960 72.33 10.24 51.14
CA TYR A 960 71.99 9.11 50.23
C TYR A 960 71.80 9.56 48.78
N ILE A 961 71.39 10.82 48.59
CA ILE A 961 71.26 11.49 47.29
C ILE A 961 72.57 11.38 46.49
N ASN A 962 73.74 11.57 47.11
CA ASN A 962 75.03 11.51 46.38
C ASN A 962 75.36 10.11 45.83
N LYS A 963 74.91 9.04 46.49
CA LYS A 963 75.18 7.66 46.04
C LYS A 963 74.31 7.24 44.85
N ASN A 964 73.07 7.75 44.76
CA ASN A 964 72.07 7.26 43.82
C ASN A 964 71.70 8.26 42.69
N VAL A 965 72.12 9.53 42.79
CA VAL A 965 71.71 10.60 41.84
C VAL A 965 72.11 10.30 40.39
N SER A 966 73.27 9.70 40.13
CA SER A 966 73.70 9.42 38.75
C SER A 966 72.80 8.39 38.06
N ARG A 967 72.35 7.36 38.78
CA ARG A 967 71.45 6.32 38.26
C ARG A 967 70.02 6.82 38.04
N ALA A 968 69.49 7.58 39.01
CA ALA A 968 68.19 8.21 38.88
C ALA A 968 68.16 9.25 37.76
N PHE A 969 69.26 9.98 37.55
CA PHE A 969 69.41 10.93 36.44
C PHE A 969 69.28 10.24 35.07
N CYS A 970 70.00 9.13 34.85
CA CYS A 970 69.90 8.37 33.60
C CYS A 970 68.49 7.82 33.35
N THR A 971 67.86 7.30 34.40
CA THR A 971 66.50 6.72 34.35
C THR A 971 65.44 7.76 33.98
N LEU A 972 65.41 8.89 34.70
CA LEU A 972 64.41 9.94 34.48
C LEU A 972 64.64 10.70 33.17
N LEU A 973 65.89 10.80 32.71
CA LEU A 973 66.21 11.38 31.41
C LEU A 973 65.55 10.60 30.26
N VAL A 974 65.58 9.27 30.29
CA VAL A 974 64.96 8.42 29.26
C VAL A 974 63.43 8.42 29.36
N LEU A 975 62.88 8.47 30.58
CA LEU A 975 61.43 8.64 30.78
C LEU A 975 60.92 9.95 30.14
N CYS A 976 61.65 11.05 30.31
CA CYS A 976 61.31 12.35 29.70
C CYS A 976 61.54 12.39 28.17
N TYR A 977 62.46 11.57 27.65
CA TYR A 977 62.88 11.60 26.25
C TYR A 977 61.75 11.37 25.25
N THR A 978 60.97 10.29 25.44
CA THR A 978 59.87 9.92 24.54
C THR A 978 58.81 11.02 24.47
N LYS A 979 58.48 11.65 25.61
CA LYS A 979 57.48 12.72 25.66
C LYS A 979 57.95 14.02 25.02
N ILE A 980 59.17 14.46 25.31
CA ILE A 980 59.74 15.63 24.63
C ILE A 980 59.74 15.41 23.12
N THR A 981 60.14 14.22 22.65
CA THR A 981 60.14 13.85 21.24
C THR A 981 58.74 13.92 20.63
N MET A 982 57.73 13.35 21.29
CA MET A 982 56.34 13.34 20.81
C MET A 982 55.71 14.74 20.77
N ILE A 983 55.90 15.56 21.80
CA ILE A 983 55.39 16.94 21.85
C ILE A 983 56.04 17.77 20.73
N SER A 984 57.36 17.64 20.54
CA SER A 984 58.09 18.34 19.48
C SER A 984 57.55 18.02 18.08
N PHE A 985 57.37 16.74 17.75
CA PHE A 985 56.81 16.38 16.44
C PHE A 985 55.33 16.74 16.30
N SER A 986 54.54 16.73 17.38
CA SER A 986 53.12 17.09 17.35
C SER A 986 52.90 18.59 17.08
N ILE A 987 53.76 19.46 17.60
CA ILE A 987 53.73 20.90 17.31
C ILE A 987 54.09 21.19 15.84
N LEU A 988 54.97 20.37 15.25
CA LEU A 988 55.42 20.51 13.86
C LEU A 988 54.48 19.84 12.84
N HIS A 989 53.32 19.32 13.26
CA HIS A 989 52.42 18.56 12.39
C HIS A 989 51.36 19.46 11.75
N TYR A 990 51.68 20.02 10.58
CA TYR A 990 50.75 20.79 9.75
C TYR A 990 50.20 19.95 8.59
N VAL A 991 48.89 20.07 8.33
CA VAL A 991 48.16 19.32 7.29
C VAL A 991 47.41 20.26 6.34
N ASN A 992 47.29 19.87 5.07
CA ASN A 992 46.53 20.62 4.08
C ASN A 992 45.07 20.13 4.02
N VAL A 993 44.12 20.99 4.38
CA VAL A 993 42.68 20.73 4.33
C VAL A 993 42.01 21.81 3.47
N GLY A 994 41.51 21.43 2.29
CA GLY A 994 40.75 22.35 1.41
C GLY A 994 41.52 23.61 1.00
N ASN A 995 42.81 23.45 0.67
CA ASN A 995 43.78 24.52 0.33
C ASN A 995 44.24 25.42 1.48
N ARG A 996 44.02 25.02 2.75
CA ARG A 996 44.59 25.69 3.93
C ARG A 996 45.52 24.76 4.68
N TRP A 997 46.70 25.26 5.06
CA TRP A 997 47.64 24.55 5.93
C TRP A 997 47.30 24.85 7.39
N VAL A 998 46.78 23.87 8.11
CA VAL A 998 46.32 24.01 9.49
C VAL A 998 47.08 23.07 10.42
N LEU A 999 47.21 23.44 11.70
CA LEU A 999 47.80 22.56 12.72
C LEU A 999 46.88 21.35 12.95
N PHE A 1000 47.40 20.13 12.89
CA PHE A 1000 46.57 18.91 12.95
C PHE A 1000 45.73 18.83 14.24
N TYR A 1001 46.31 19.16 15.40
CA TYR A 1001 45.64 19.13 16.70
C TYR A 1001 44.82 20.40 17.01
N ASP A 1002 44.93 21.44 16.19
CA ASP A 1002 44.15 22.68 16.32
C ASP A 1002 43.87 23.27 14.93
N GLY A 1003 42.81 22.75 14.29
CA GLY A 1003 42.48 23.08 12.89
C GLY A 1003 42.07 24.53 12.63
N GLU A 1004 41.96 25.37 13.67
CA GLU A 1004 41.73 26.82 13.51
C GLU A 1004 43.01 27.61 13.26
N ILE A 1005 44.17 27.07 13.66
CA ILE A 1005 45.45 27.77 13.53
C ILE A 1005 45.99 27.55 12.12
N ASP A 1006 45.92 28.60 11.30
CA ASP A 1006 46.46 28.58 9.94
C ASP A 1006 47.96 28.93 9.95
N PHE A 1007 48.75 28.12 9.26
CA PHE A 1007 50.20 28.27 9.20
C PHE A 1007 50.64 29.65 8.70
N HIS A 1008 49.94 30.20 7.69
CA HIS A 1008 50.30 31.48 7.07
C HIS A 1008 49.67 32.67 7.78
N ARG A 1009 48.40 32.56 8.20
CA ARG A 1009 47.65 33.67 8.78
C ARG A 1009 48.06 33.95 10.24
N ASP A 1010 48.23 32.89 11.03
CA ASP A 1010 48.36 32.97 12.49
C ASP A 1010 49.81 32.73 12.96
N TRP A 1011 50.78 33.13 12.13
CA TRP A 1011 52.20 32.87 12.37
C TRP A 1011 52.72 33.38 13.71
N LYS A 1012 52.15 34.46 14.26
CA LYS A 1012 52.57 35.01 15.54
C LYS A 1012 52.23 34.11 16.72
N GLU A 1013 51.17 33.31 16.62
CA GLU A 1013 50.69 32.47 17.71
C GLU A 1013 51.49 31.16 17.81
N HIS A 1014 51.82 30.55 16.66
CA HIS A 1014 52.50 29.26 16.63
C HIS A 1014 54.03 29.34 16.58
N LEU A 1015 54.62 30.44 16.07
CA LEU A 1015 56.07 30.56 15.88
C LEU A 1015 56.89 30.32 17.17
N PRO A 1016 56.53 30.85 18.35
CA PRO A 1016 57.30 30.61 19.58
C PRO A 1016 57.38 29.13 19.95
N PHE A 1017 56.26 28.40 19.84
CA PHE A 1017 56.20 26.98 20.15
C PHE A 1017 56.96 26.14 19.13
N THR A 1018 56.88 26.50 17.85
CA THR A 1018 57.63 25.87 16.75
C THR A 1018 59.14 26.02 16.95
N VAL A 1019 59.62 27.21 17.33
CA VAL A 1019 61.05 27.44 17.62
C VAL A 1019 61.51 26.59 18.80
N VAL A 1020 60.74 26.56 19.89
CA VAL A 1020 61.05 25.72 21.06
C VAL A 1020 61.10 24.23 20.69
N ALA A 1021 60.15 23.74 19.88
CA ALA A 1021 60.12 22.37 19.42
C ALA A 1021 61.38 22.00 18.60
N ILE A 1022 61.79 22.86 17.67
CA ILE A 1022 63.01 22.65 16.86
C ILE A 1022 64.26 22.65 17.75
N LEU A 1023 64.36 23.56 18.72
CA LEU A 1023 65.48 23.60 19.66
C LEU A 1023 65.57 22.32 20.50
N MET A 1024 64.44 21.81 21.00
CA MET A 1024 64.41 20.56 21.77
C MET A 1024 64.78 19.36 20.89
N LEU A 1025 64.34 19.31 19.63
CA LEU A 1025 64.73 18.25 18.69
C LEU A 1025 66.24 18.24 18.43
N LEU A 1026 66.83 19.40 18.13
CA LEU A 1026 68.24 19.53 17.79
C LEU A 1026 69.16 19.29 19.01
N PHE A 1027 68.89 19.97 20.12
CA PHE A 1027 69.81 20.01 21.26
C PHE A 1027 69.58 18.92 22.31
N PHE A 1028 68.42 18.24 22.31
CA PHE A 1028 68.12 17.20 23.28
C PHE A 1028 67.79 15.85 22.62
N VAL A 1029 66.86 15.81 21.67
CA VAL A 1029 66.38 14.54 21.08
C VAL A 1029 67.42 13.89 20.17
N LEU A 1030 68.08 14.67 19.30
CA LEU A 1030 69.10 14.17 18.37
C LEU A 1030 70.48 14.08 19.03
N SER A 1031 70.83 15.05 19.89
CA SER A 1031 72.16 15.11 20.50
C SER A 1031 72.45 13.89 21.39
N LEU A 1032 71.50 13.48 22.22
CA LEU A 1032 71.67 12.37 23.17
C LEU A 1032 72.02 11.02 22.50
N PRO A 1033 71.26 10.49 21.52
CA PRO A 1033 71.61 9.25 20.84
C PRO A 1033 72.90 9.38 20.02
N ILE A 1034 73.18 10.53 19.39
CA ILE A 1034 74.43 10.77 18.66
C ILE A 1034 75.63 10.69 19.62
N MET A 1035 75.51 11.25 20.82
CA MET A 1035 76.57 11.19 21.83
C MET A 1035 76.82 9.77 22.33
N LEU A 1036 75.77 8.94 22.47
CA LEU A 1036 75.86 7.53 22.85
C LEU A 1036 76.40 6.63 21.71
N LEU A 1037 76.14 6.97 20.45
CA LEU A 1037 76.61 6.21 19.28
C LEU A 1037 78.13 6.38 19.06
N PHE A 1038 78.64 7.61 19.21
CA PHE A 1038 80.04 7.96 18.93
C PHE A 1038 80.90 8.20 20.18
N THR A 1039 80.50 7.68 21.34
CA THR A 1039 81.15 7.98 22.64
C THR A 1039 82.67 7.78 22.64
N PRO A 1040 83.24 6.68 22.10
CA PRO A 1040 84.70 6.49 22.11
C PRO A 1040 85.45 7.58 21.31
N TRP A 1041 84.87 8.03 20.20
CA TRP A 1041 85.43 9.06 19.33
C TRP A 1041 85.26 10.47 19.93
N LEU A 1042 84.09 10.77 20.50
CA LEU A 1042 83.78 12.05 21.14
C LEU A 1042 84.61 12.28 22.41
N MET A 1043 84.79 11.26 23.27
CA MET A 1043 85.61 11.37 24.49
C MET A 1043 87.09 11.62 24.18
N MET A 1044 87.60 11.09 23.06
CA MET A 1044 88.97 11.31 22.60
C MET A 1044 89.18 12.73 22.08
N LYS A 1045 88.19 13.29 21.37
CA LYS A 1045 88.30 14.60 20.72
C LYS A 1045 87.95 15.78 21.64
N PHE A 1046 87.07 15.59 22.61
CA PHE A 1046 86.62 16.64 23.54
C PHE A 1046 86.88 16.26 25.00
N PRO A 1047 87.99 16.74 25.62
CA PRO A 1047 88.38 16.39 26.98
C PRO A 1047 87.33 16.73 28.06
N CYS A 1048 86.47 17.72 27.80
CA CYS A 1048 85.37 18.11 28.71
C CYS A 1048 84.35 16.99 28.94
N LEU A 1049 84.20 16.06 27.99
CA LEU A 1049 83.28 14.93 28.08
C LEU A 1049 83.76 13.84 29.05
N MET A 1050 85.05 13.80 29.39
CA MET A 1050 85.59 12.90 30.42
C MET A 1050 84.98 13.14 31.80
N ARG A 1051 84.49 14.37 32.07
CA ARG A 1051 83.77 14.71 33.32
C ARG A 1051 82.43 13.97 33.46
N PHE A 1052 81.88 13.50 32.35
CA PHE A 1052 80.64 12.74 32.27
C PHE A 1052 80.87 11.24 32.03
N ARG A 1053 82.11 10.75 32.17
CA ARG A 1053 82.45 9.34 31.95
C ARG A 1053 81.56 8.36 32.73
N LEU A 1054 81.28 8.65 34.00
CA LEU A 1054 80.38 7.83 34.84
C LEU A 1054 78.96 7.72 34.25
N PHE A 1055 78.46 8.77 33.60
CA PHE A 1055 77.14 8.78 32.96
C PHE A 1055 77.14 7.88 31.71
N PHE A 1056 78.15 7.99 30.86
CA PHE A 1056 78.28 7.14 29.67
C PHE A 1056 78.53 5.67 30.04
N ASP A 1057 79.37 5.41 31.05
CA ASP A 1057 79.65 4.06 31.53
C ASP A 1057 78.37 3.39 32.10
N LEU A 1058 77.47 4.14 32.74
CA LEU A 1058 76.17 3.62 33.19
C LEU A 1058 75.28 3.16 32.02
N PHE A 1059 75.25 3.89 30.91
CA PHE A 1059 74.47 3.49 29.72
C PHE A 1059 75.11 2.34 28.92
N GLN A 1060 76.45 2.26 28.91
CA GLN A 1060 77.19 1.43 27.96
C GLN A 1060 77.80 0.15 28.56
N SER A 1061 78.02 0.10 29.88
CA SER A 1061 78.72 -1.00 30.56
C SER A 1061 78.13 -2.39 30.32
N CYS A 1062 76.83 -2.48 30.08
CA CYS A 1062 76.13 -3.77 29.89
C CYS A 1062 76.30 -4.37 28.49
N PHE A 1063 76.77 -3.57 27.53
CA PHE A 1063 77.03 -3.94 26.14
C PHE A 1063 78.53 -4.13 25.83
N GLU A 1064 79.37 -3.98 26.85
CA GLU A 1064 80.79 -4.25 26.78
C GLU A 1064 81.08 -5.64 27.35
N ASP A 1065 81.66 -6.50 26.51
CA ASP A 1065 82.06 -7.85 26.88
C ASP A 1065 83.58 -7.94 26.84
N GLN A 1066 84.19 -7.79 28.01
CA GLN A 1066 85.65 -7.90 28.18
C GLN A 1066 86.15 -9.34 27.97
N GLU A 1067 85.30 -10.33 28.20
CA GLU A 1067 85.63 -11.76 28.15
C GLU A 1067 85.69 -12.27 26.70
N LYS A 1068 84.75 -11.85 25.84
CA LYS A 1068 84.71 -12.21 24.41
C LYS A 1068 85.31 -11.16 23.45
N ARG A 1069 85.94 -10.09 23.97
CA ARG A 1069 86.42 -8.91 23.21
C ARG A 1069 85.36 -8.31 22.26
N ARG A 1070 84.08 -8.34 22.64
CA ARG A 1070 83.00 -7.69 21.86
C ARG A 1070 82.69 -6.33 22.47
N ASN A 1071 82.64 -5.30 21.62
CA ASN A 1071 82.35 -3.94 22.05
C ASN A 1071 81.10 -3.40 21.34
N HIS A 1072 79.93 -3.62 21.92
CA HIS A 1072 78.65 -3.14 21.42
C HIS A 1072 78.16 -1.89 22.17
N ARG A 1073 79.06 -1.09 22.77
CA ARG A 1073 78.70 0.12 23.56
C ARG A 1073 77.77 1.09 22.81
N TRP A 1074 77.85 1.14 21.49
CA TRP A 1074 76.98 1.97 20.64
C TRP A 1074 75.50 1.55 20.67
N PHE A 1075 75.19 0.31 21.04
CA PHE A 1075 73.83 -0.24 21.11
C PHE A 1075 72.96 0.47 22.16
N ALA A 1076 73.56 1.17 23.14
CA ALA A 1076 72.83 2.00 24.09
C ALA A 1076 71.97 3.10 23.42
N ALA A 1077 72.35 3.54 22.21
CA ALA A 1077 71.58 4.52 21.43
C ALA A 1077 70.40 3.91 20.66
N PHE A 1078 70.36 2.59 20.45
CA PHE A 1078 69.44 1.90 19.54
C PHE A 1078 67.97 2.17 19.87
N TYR A 1079 67.56 1.87 21.11
CA TYR A 1079 66.17 2.07 21.52
C TYR A 1079 65.73 3.54 21.53
N LEU A 1080 66.65 4.51 21.61
CA LEU A 1080 66.33 5.94 21.50
C LEU A 1080 66.08 6.32 20.03
N LEU A 1081 66.91 5.84 19.11
CA LEU A 1081 66.72 6.02 17.68
C LEU A 1081 65.42 5.36 17.18
N CYS A 1082 65.13 4.14 17.64
CA CYS A 1082 63.89 3.43 17.30
C CYS A 1082 62.63 4.23 17.70
N ARG A 1083 62.65 4.91 18.86
CA ARG A 1083 61.54 5.79 19.29
C ARG A 1083 61.31 6.93 18.31
N ILE A 1084 62.36 7.59 17.84
CA ILE A 1084 62.25 8.67 16.83
C ILE A 1084 61.58 8.12 15.56
N PHE A 1085 62.07 6.99 15.03
CA PHE A 1085 61.53 6.42 13.80
C PHE A 1085 60.05 6.02 13.91
N ILE A 1086 59.66 5.33 14.98
CA ILE A 1086 58.26 4.91 15.19
C ILE A 1086 57.35 6.13 15.35
N ILE A 1087 57.75 7.14 16.14
CA ILE A 1087 56.95 8.36 16.33
C ILE A 1087 56.79 9.14 15.01
N CYS A 1088 57.85 9.26 14.21
CA CYS A 1088 57.78 9.92 12.89
C CYS A 1088 56.81 9.19 11.93
N ILE A 1089 56.87 7.86 11.86
CA ILE A 1089 55.97 7.04 11.02
C ILE A 1089 54.53 7.06 11.57
N ALA A 1090 54.37 7.19 12.88
CA ALA A 1090 53.05 7.29 13.50
C ALA A 1090 52.38 8.64 13.27
N LEU A 1091 53.13 9.74 13.13
CA LEU A 1091 52.56 11.09 13.00
C LEU A 1091 52.35 11.54 11.54
N TYR A 1092 53.36 11.43 10.67
CA TYR A 1092 53.35 12.12 9.37
C TYR A 1092 52.70 11.35 8.20
N PRO A 1093 52.92 10.04 8.03
CA PRO A 1093 52.21 9.27 7.02
C PRO A 1093 50.68 9.34 7.22
N PRO A 1094 49.91 9.64 6.15
CA PRO A 1094 48.46 9.64 6.21
C PRO A 1094 47.93 8.24 6.52
N PHE A 1095 46.72 8.16 7.06
CA PHE A 1095 46.09 6.88 7.36
C PHE A 1095 45.88 6.07 6.08
N GLY A 1096 46.34 4.83 6.07
CA GLY A 1096 46.20 3.95 4.92
C GLY A 1096 47.10 2.71 5.02
N PRO A 1097 47.04 1.83 4.01
CA PRO A 1097 47.82 0.60 3.99
C PRO A 1097 49.33 0.86 4.10
N LEU A 1098 49.82 1.95 3.49
CA LEU A 1098 51.23 2.32 3.51
C LEU A 1098 51.76 2.55 4.93
N LYS A 1099 51.05 3.31 5.75
CA LYS A 1099 51.44 3.59 7.14
C LYS A 1099 51.51 2.30 7.96
N ARG A 1100 50.53 1.40 7.78
CA ARG A 1100 50.46 0.10 8.47
C ARG A 1100 51.66 -0.77 8.09
N SER A 1101 51.90 -0.93 6.79
CA SER A 1101 53.05 -1.71 6.31
C SER A 1101 54.39 -1.14 6.78
N LEU A 1102 54.53 0.19 6.87
CA LEU A 1102 55.76 0.81 7.39
C LEU A 1102 55.96 0.52 8.89
N LEU A 1103 54.92 0.61 9.71
CA LEU A 1103 55.01 0.30 11.15
C LEU A 1103 55.32 -1.20 11.40
N GLU A 1104 54.68 -2.09 10.66
CA GLU A 1104 54.94 -3.54 10.70
C GLU A 1104 56.39 -3.85 10.31
N ALA A 1105 56.84 -3.34 9.17
CA ALA A 1105 58.20 -3.53 8.68
C ALA A 1105 59.23 -3.00 9.69
N CYS A 1106 59.00 -1.81 10.27
CA CYS A 1106 59.88 -1.25 11.28
C CYS A 1106 59.96 -2.13 12.54
N CYS A 1107 58.84 -2.65 13.05
CA CYS A 1107 58.86 -3.53 14.22
C CYS A 1107 59.64 -4.84 13.95
N VAL A 1108 59.43 -5.45 12.78
CA VAL A 1108 60.15 -6.65 12.36
C VAL A 1108 61.65 -6.38 12.20
N LEU A 1109 62.04 -5.26 11.59
CA LEU A 1109 63.45 -4.87 11.42
C LEU A 1109 64.13 -4.62 12.77
N ILE A 1110 63.47 -3.95 13.71
CA ILE A 1110 63.98 -3.71 15.06
C ILE A 1110 64.19 -5.04 15.79
N CYS A 1111 63.21 -5.93 15.74
CA CYS A 1111 63.31 -7.27 16.33
C CYS A 1111 64.44 -8.10 15.69
N GLY A 1112 64.53 -8.12 14.35
CA GLY A 1112 65.55 -8.85 13.61
C GLY A 1112 66.97 -8.35 13.89
N THR A 1113 67.15 -7.04 14.02
CA THR A 1113 68.43 -6.42 14.40
C THR A 1113 68.86 -6.86 15.80
N CYS A 1114 67.93 -6.92 16.75
CA CYS A 1114 68.21 -7.35 18.12
C CYS A 1114 68.57 -8.86 18.21
N LEU A 1115 67.84 -9.70 17.46
CA LEU A 1115 68.10 -11.15 17.35
C LEU A 1115 69.44 -11.48 16.70
N TYR A 1116 69.85 -10.70 15.69
CA TYR A 1116 71.12 -10.89 14.98
C TYR A 1116 72.33 -10.46 15.82
N ILE A 1117 72.27 -9.28 16.44
CA ILE A 1117 73.42 -8.67 17.13
C ILE A 1117 73.69 -9.32 18.49
N GLN A 1118 72.65 -9.75 19.22
CA GLN A 1118 72.73 -10.26 20.60
C GLN A 1118 73.65 -9.38 21.48
N PRO A 1119 73.24 -8.12 21.72
CA PRO A 1119 74.13 -7.04 22.16
C PRO A 1119 74.65 -7.18 23.60
N TYR A 1120 74.00 -7.97 24.46
CA TYR A 1120 74.39 -8.11 25.88
C TYR A 1120 75.61 -9.01 26.09
N ASN A 1121 76.41 -8.71 27.12
CA ASN A 1121 77.61 -9.49 27.48
C ASN A 1121 77.30 -10.90 28.04
N THR A 1122 78.32 -11.75 28.22
CA THR A 1122 78.21 -13.13 28.75
C THR A 1122 77.41 -13.25 30.05
N ARG A 1123 77.61 -12.30 30.98
CA ARG A 1123 76.91 -12.23 32.28
C ARG A 1123 75.40 -12.01 32.15
N TYR A 1124 74.95 -11.39 31.06
CA TYR A 1124 73.55 -11.00 30.83
C TYR A 1124 72.93 -11.67 29.60
N THR A 1125 73.44 -12.83 29.19
CA THR A 1125 73.01 -13.53 27.96
C THR A 1125 71.51 -13.83 27.88
N TRP A 1126 70.88 -14.19 29.00
CA TRP A 1126 69.44 -14.48 29.06
C TRP A 1126 68.56 -13.25 28.73
N LEU A 1127 69.10 -12.03 28.83
CA LEU A 1127 68.39 -10.80 28.47
C LEU A 1127 68.26 -10.59 26.96
N ASN A 1128 69.17 -11.17 26.16
CA ASN A 1128 68.99 -11.21 24.70
C ASN A 1128 67.70 -11.97 24.33
N THR A 1129 67.40 -13.05 25.06
CA THR A 1129 66.19 -13.87 24.85
C THR A 1129 64.93 -13.12 25.30
N VAL A 1130 64.98 -12.46 26.46
CA VAL A 1130 63.83 -11.70 26.98
C VAL A 1130 63.51 -10.48 26.10
N ASP A 1131 64.52 -9.70 25.70
CA ASP A 1131 64.31 -8.56 24.80
C ASP A 1131 63.73 -9.01 23.45
N ALA A 1132 64.21 -10.14 22.92
CA ALA A 1132 63.66 -10.72 21.70
C ALA A 1132 62.18 -11.11 21.87
N LEU A 1133 61.80 -11.75 22.98
CA LEU A 1133 60.40 -12.11 23.25
C LEU A 1133 59.49 -10.88 23.33
N LEU A 1134 59.92 -9.81 24.02
CA LEU A 1134 59.16 -8.57 24.13
C LEU A 1134 59.02 -7.85 22.77
N LEU A 1135 60.06 -7.85 21.95
CA LEU A 1135 60.04 -7.24 20.62
C LEU A 1135 59.22 -8.06 19.60
N VAL A 1136 59.26 -9.40 19.66
CA VAL A 1136 58.36 -10.27 18.88
C VAL A 1136 56.91 -10.01 19.26
N ASN A 1137 56.61 -9.90 20.56
CA ASN A 1137 55.27 -9.59 21.04
C ASN A 1137 54.75 -8.25 20.46
N LEU A 1138 55.59 -7.19 20.46
CA LEU A 1138 55.24 -5.92 19.84
C LEU A 1138 55.00 -6.04 18.32
N ALA A 1139 55.81 -6.80 17.60
CA ALA A 1139 55.62 -7.02 16.17
C ALA A 1139 54.28 -7.72 15.88
N LEU A 1140 53.93 -8.73 16.68
CA LEU A 1140 52.65 -9.43 16.58
C LEU A 1140 51.46 -8.52 16.93
N ILE A 1141 51.57 -7.69 17.97
CA ILE A 1141 50.53 -6.69 18.31
C ILE A 1141 50.24 -5.77 17.11
N THR A 1142 51.29 -5.26 16.46
CA THR A 1142 51.15 -4.40 15.27
C THR A 1142 50.46 -5.13 14.11
N ILE A 1143 50.84 -6.40 13.86
CA ILE A 1143 50.27 -7.22 12.78
C ILE A 1143 48.78 -7.52 13.03
N PHE A 1144 48.43 -7.97 14.25
CA PHE A 1144 47.04 -8.30 14.58
C PHE A 1144 46.14 -7.06 14.62
N SER A 1145 46.67 -5.93 15.11
CA SER A 1145 45.94 -4.65 15.04
C SER A 1145 45.73 -4.22 13.58
N SER A 1146 46.71 -4.40 12.68
CA SER A 1146 46.58 -4.09 11.25
C SER A 1146 45.49 -4.91 10.53
N GLY A 1147 45.25 -6.15 10.98
CA GLY A 1147 44.21 -7.05 10.44
C GLY A 1147 42.77 -6.59 10.67
N ARG A 1148 42.52 -5.61 11.54
CA ARG A 1148 41.20 -5.04 11.79
C ARG A 1148 40.83 -4.03 10.71
N THR A 1149 40.16 -4.49 9.65
CA THR A 1149 39.70 -3.64 8.53
C THR A 1149 38.17 -3.55 8.49
N VAL A 1150 37.67 -2.54 7.75
CA VAL A 1150 36.22 -2.32 7.53
C VAL A 1150 35.56 -3.51 6.79
N GLU A 1151 36.36 -4.30 6.06
CA GLU A 1151 35.92 -5.45 5.27
C GLU A 1151 35.87 -6.75 6.09
N ALA A 1152 36.52 -6.79 7.26
CA ALA A 1152 36.52 -7.98 8.11
C ALA A 1152 35.17 -8.13 8.86
N GLY A 1153 34.68 -9.36 8.94
CA GLY A 1153 33.45 -9.69 9.66
C GLY A 1153 33.51 -9.32 11.15
N ASP A 1154 32.35 -9.02 11.73
CA ASP A 1154 32.24 -8.48 13.10
C ASP A 1154 32.88 -9.39 14.15
N TRP A 1155 32.71 -10.72 14.00
CA TRP A 1155 33.33 -11.71 14.88
C TRP A 1155 34.85 -11.72 14.80
N THR A 1156 35.40 -11.61 13.59
CA THR A 1156 36.86 -11.54 13.36
C THR A 1156 37.46 -10.29 14.00
N ASN A 1157 36.78 -9.16 13.88
CA ASN A 1157 37.20 -7.91 14.50
C ASN A 1157 37.21 -7.97 16.04
N ILE A 1158 36.18 -8.58 16.65
CA ILE A 1158 36.11 -8.77 18.11
C ILE A 1158 37.23 -9.70 18.58
N ALA A 1159 37.45 -10.82 17.88
CA ALA A 1159 38.50 -11.77 18.22
C ALA A 1159 39.90 -11.13 18.18
N LEU A 1160 40.20 -10.37 17.12
CA LEU A 1160 41.49 -9.66 16.98
C LEU A 1160 41.70 -8.62 18.08
N TRP A 1161 40.65 -7.90 18.50
CA TRP A 1161 40.75 -6.94 19.62
C TRP A 1161 41.15 -7.63 20.93
N TYR A 1162 40.47 -8.73 21.29
CA TYR A 1162 40.80 -9.50 22.49
C TYR A 1162 42.23 -10.05 22.46
N ILE A 1163 42.70 -10.53 21.29
CA ILE A 1163 44.08 -11.02 21.12
C ILE A 1163 45.09 -9.90 21.40
N VAL A 1164 44.89 -8.72 20.80
CA VAL A 1164 45.77 -7.57 20.98
C VAL A 1164 45.82 -7.13 22.44
N ASP A 1165 44.67 -7.05 23.12
CA ASP A 1165 44.56 -6.62 24.52
C ASP A 1165 45.30 -7.61 25.45
N VAL A 1166 45.10 -8.92 25.28
CA VAL A 1166 45.81 -9.97 26.06
C VAL A 1166 47.32 -9.91 25.85
N MET A 1167 47.79 -9.73 24.61
CA MET A 1167 49.23 -9.65 24.31
C MET A 1167 49.89 -8.43 24.95
N ALA A 1168 49.14 -7.35 25.16
CA ALA A 1168 49.64 -6.12 25.74
C ALA A 1168 49.90 -6.21 27.27
N TYR A 1169 49.37 -7.25 27.94
CA TYR A 1169 49.71 -7.61 29.33
C TYR A 1169 51.05 -8.35 29.47
N PHE A 1170 51.62 -8.88 28.40
CA PHE A 1170 52.83 -9.71 28.45
C PHE A 1170 54.06 -8.99 29.05
N PRO A 1171 54.35 -7.70 28.74
CA PRO A 1171 55.43 -6.97 29.41
C PRO A 1171 55.17 -6.78 30.92
N LEU A 1172 53.92 -6.62 31.34
CA LEU A 1172 53.57 -6.50 32.77
C LEU A 1172 53.86 -7.81 33.51
N LEU A 1173 53.52 -8.96 32.92
CA LEU A 1173 53.83 -10.28 33.49
C LEU A 1173 55.34 -10.39 33.76
N TYR A 1174 56.17 -9.98 32.81
CA TYR A 1174 57.63 -9.95 32.99
C TYR A 1174 58.07 -9.10 34.19
N LEU A 1175 57.52 -7.88 34.35
CA LEU A 1175 57.81 -7.01 35.50
C LEU A 1175 57.39 -7.69 36.83
N THR A 1176 56.22 -8.31 36.89
CA THR A 1176 55.74 -8.99 38.12
C THR A 1176 56.62 -10.17 38.52
N VAL A 1177 57.08 -10.97 37.54
CA VAL A 1177 58.01 -12.08 37.78
C VAL A 1177 59.35 -11.57 38.32
N LEU A 1178 59.89 -10.49 37.75
CA LEU A 1178 61.13 -9.88 38.25
C LEU A 1178 61.01 -9.38 39.69
N ILE A 1179 59.89 -8.73 40.02
CA ILE A 1179 59.62 -8.24 41.37
C ILE A 1179 59.48 -9.42 42.35
N ALA A 1180 58.76 -10.47 41.97
CA ALA A 1180 58.61 -11.68 42.78
C ALA A 1180 59.96 -12.38 43.04
N VAL A 1181 60.82 -12.52 42.02
CA VAL A 1181 62.16 -13.10 42.16
C VAL A 1181 63.03 -12.27 43.11
N LYS A 1182 63.00 -10.93 43.00
CA LYS A 1182 63.73 -10.04 43.92
C LYS A 1182 63.18 -10.05 45.34
N LEU A 1183 61.87 -10.13 45.52
CA LEU A 1183 61.23 -10.25 46.84
C LEU A 1183 61.59 -11.58 47.50
N VAL A 1184 61.57 -12.68 46.76
CA VAL A 1184 62.00 -14.00 47.26
C VAL A 1184 63.49 -14.00 47.64
N ALA A 1185 64.34 -13.33 46.87
CA ALA A 1185 65.76 -13.16 47.21
C ALA A 1185 65.95 -12.32 48.49
N LEU A 1186 65.21 -11.21 48.65
CA LEU A 1186 65.23 -10.37 49.85
C LEU A 1186 64.76 -11.12 51.12
N VAL A 1187 63.68 -11.90 51.01
CA VAL A 1187 63.17 -12.72 52.12
C VAL A 1187 64.13 -13.86 52.46
N ARG A 1188 64.80 -14.45 51.45
CA ARG A 1188 65.81 -15.50 51.65
C ARG A 1188 67.07 -14.96 52.34
N ASP A 1189 67.50 -13.74 52.01
CA ASP A 1189 68.62 -13.08 52.67
C ASP A 1189 68.26 -12.68 54.11
N GLU A 1190 67.05 -12.16 54.39
CA GLU A 1190 66.59 -11.91 55.76
C GLU A 1190 66.50 -13.20 56.60
N ALA A 1191 65.96 -14.29 56.06
CA ALA A 1191 65.90 -15.59 56.72
C ALA A 1191 67.30 -16.23 56.96
N HIS A 1192 68.28 -15.92 56.11
CA HIS A 1192 69.67 -16.32 56.29
C HIS A 1192 70.33 -15.53 57.43
N TRP A 1193 70.06 -14.22 57.52
CA TRP A 1193 70.55 -13.35 58.60
C TRP A 1193 69.89 -13.64 59.95
N GLU A 1194 68.61 -14.01 60.00
CA GLU A 1194 67.93 -14.47 61.22
C GLU A 1194 68.49 -15.81 61.72
N ASN A 1195 68.75 -16.77 60.82
CA ASN A 1195 69.40 -18.04 61.17
C ASN A 1195 70.84 -17.87 61.66
N LEU A 1196 71.59 -16.91 61.10
CA LEU A 1196 72.94 -16.55 61.58
C LEU A 1196 72.85 -15.91 62.98
N ARG A 1197 71.90 -14.99 63.20
CA ARG A 1197 71.72 -14.31 64.50
C ARG A 1197 71.34 -15.27 65.63
N ASN A 1198 70.48 -16.26 65.36
CA ASN A 1198 70.12 -17.30 66.33
C ASN A 1198 71.28 -18.27 66.63
N ARG A 1199 72.18 -18.55 65.68
CA ARG A 1199 73.40 -19.34 65.96
C ARG A 1199 74.44 -18.62 66.80
N PHE A 1200 74.44 -17.29 66.80
CA PHE A 1200 75.40 -16.48 67.58
C PHE A 1200 74.97 -16.22 69.03
N GLN A 1201 73.75 -16.57 69.45
CA GLN A 1201 73.30 -16.44 70.85
C GLN A 1201 73.43 -17.71 71.70
N ASP A 1202 73.59 -18.90 71.10
CA ASP A 1202 73.67 -20.18 71.85
C ASP A 1202 75.11 -20.68 72.12
N SER A 1203 76.15 -19.99 71.65
CA SER A 1203 77.55 -20.40 71.86
C SER A 1203 78.37 -19.34 72.60
N ASP A 1204 77.93 -18.95 73.79
CA ASP A 1204 78.79 -18.29 74.77
C ASP A 1204 79.59 -19.36 75.51
N GLY A 1205 80.89 -19.46 75.21
CA GLY A 1205 81.80 -20.33 75.94
C GLY A 1205 83.08 -20.70 75.19
N THR A 1206 83.97 -19.74 74.95
CA THR A 1206 85.40 -19.77 75.37
C THR A 1206 86.30 -18.76 74.63
N SER A 1207 87.14 -18.10 75.45
CA SER A 1207 88.49 -17.57 75.18
C SER A 1207 88.74 -16.43 74.16
N THR A 1208 88.93 -15.24 74.74
CA THR A 1208 90.17 -14.41 74.70
C THR A 1208 90.90 -14.15 73.37
N GLN A 1209 90.52 -13.06 72.70
CA GLN A 1209 91.39 -12.04 72.07
C GLN A 1209 90.47 -11.11 71.25
N ALA A 1210 89.63 -10.33 71.94
CA ALA A 1210 88.57 -9.55 71.29
C ALA A 1210 88.72 -8.06 71.60
N GLN A 1211 89.89 -7.48 71.31
CA GLN A 1211 90.05 -6.03 71.48
C GLN A 1211 91.23 -5.43 70.72
N THR A 1212 91.64 -5.94 69.55
CA THR A 1212 92.55 -5.18 68.65
C THR A 1212 92.68 -5.70 67.21
N THR A 1213 91.85 -6.65 66.76
CA THR A 1213 91.92 -7.29 65.43
C THR A 1213 90.54 -7.40 64.74
N VAL A 1214 89.72 -6.34 64.79
CA VAL A 1214 88.50 -6.23 63.96
C VAL A 1214 88.67 -5.18 62.85
N THR A 1215 89.76 -4.40 62.87
CA THR A 1215 90.13 -3.47 61.79
C THR A 1215 90.81 -4.13 60.59
N GLU A 1216 91.12 -5.44 60.64
CA GLU A 1216 91.75 -6.17 59.53
C GLU A 1216 90.89 -7.28 58.88
N PHE A 1217 89.69 -7.58 59.40
CA PHE A 1217 88.77 -8.56 58.78
C PHE A 1217 87.67 -7.93 57.89
N GLN A 1218 87.72 -6.62 57.67
CA GLN A 1218 86.95 -5.95 56.60
C GLN A 1218 87.68 -5.96 55.24
N VAL A 1219 88.88 -6.55 55.15
CA VAL A 1219 89.77 -6.44 53.98
C VAL A 1219 89.88 -7.74 53.15
N THR A 1220 89.38 -8.89 53.61
CA THR A 1220 89.62 -10.19 52.93
C THR A 1220 88.39 -11.07 52.68
N ALA A 1221 87.17 -10.52 52.74
CA ALA A 1221 85.95 -11.16 52.22
C ALA A 1221 85.43 -10.50 50.91
N ARG A 1222 86.30 -9.74 50.24
CA ARG A 1222 86.06 -9.14 48.90
C ARG A 1222 86.88 -9.80 47.79
N HIS A 1223 87.67 -10.82 48.11
CA HIS A 1223 88.37 -11.66 47.16
C HIS A 1223 88.03 -13.12 47.45
N VAL A 1224 87.75 -13.87 46.38
CA VAL A 1224 87.26 -15.26 46.33
C VAL A 1224 85.73 -15.42 46.42
N THR A 1225 85.04 -14.72 45.52
CA THR A 1225 84.13 -15.36 44.54
C THR A 1225 84.33 -14.64 43.20
N GLU A 1226 85.58 -14.67 42.70
CA GLU A 1226 85.85 -14.99 41.30
C GLU A 1226 85.77 -16.53 41.22
N ASP A 1227 85.28 -17.03 40.08
CA ASP A 1227 84.83 -18.40 39.77
C ASP A 1227 83.39 -18.76 40.20
N THR A 1228 82.41 -18.19 39.51
CA THR A 1228 81.43 -18.91 38.64
C THR A 1228 80.41 -17.96 38.01
#